data_AF-A0A368N2P2-F1
#
_entry.id   AF-A0A368N2P2-F1
#
_cell.length_a   1.000
_cell.length_b   1.000
_cell.length_c   1.000
_cell.angle_alpha   90.00
_cell.angle_beta   90.00
_cell.angle_gamma   90.00
#
_symmetry.space_group_name_H-M   'P 1'
#
loop_
_entity.id
_entity.type
_entity.pdbx_description
1 polymer ?
#
loop_
_entity_poly.entity_id
_entity_poly.type
_entity_poly.pdbx_seq_one_letter_code
_entity_poly.pdbx_strand_id
1 'polypeptide(L)'
;MSFSHFRFSLSTVILWALFFGFLTGIFFGEMVGWMSWIGNAVIMLMQMTILPYIVVSLIGGIGRLTKEHAKQMFSRASLVMLAIWLVGMIVILLTQFAFPALESASFFSRSLVTPQAEVDFLSIYIPSNPFQSMANGAIPAVVLFSISLGVTLISLKHKTSLLESLGTLAEALSKLNGALVKTLPVSVFALTASAAGTLTLEQFGSLQVYLVSYLVLSLVLTFWVFPRMLAAISPFKTGEVLAVSRDALVTAFTTGNVFVLLPVLVEGAKRLFRKNRMRKEDTDYMLEVLMPIAYSFPNVGKLTVLMFVLFAGWFNGKSIEITDMPLFSVSGVFSLFGSVNVAIPFMLDSFRLPADMFELFIISNVLTGKFNSLVAAMQLLIFVLLSVAVIQDQVKISLGRIVRFALFGIGVSFIILYGSRFVNGIFLGDDNKIGEQLSTMRVPDKVPEHVYAQIPKSYTGGEYALTNIEVIKKRGVLRVGYSPTNVPFSFFNRDGQLVGFDISLAHQLARDLGVKVEFIPFVRDNLRIPLNKGYFDVAMSGIKLDVYDIQHMSFTKPVLELNLSLMAMDYRLREFDSMAKLREHEGFTLATVEHIRELDLLQKRLPQIDTVALTSYDEFFQEPEAYDALLISAESGYAWSILHPRYGVVLPTQQGNQFATGYVVAKRNTDLLNMLNSWITVKRANGDIQSQYDFWILGGGAVDKKPRWSVIRDLLHWVE
;
A
#
# COMPACT_ATOMS: atom_id res chain seq x y z
N MET A 1 11.84 -19.31 -46.58
CA MET A 1 10.64 -20.05 -46.16
C MET A 1 9.73 -19.10 -45.37
N SER A 2 8.55 -18.84 -45.91
CA SER A 2 7.55 -17.92 -45.36
C SER A 2 6.79 -18.58 -44.20
N PHE A 3 7.06 -18.20 -42.96
CA PHE A 3 6.19 -18.54 -41.83
C PHE A 3 5.03 -17.53 -41.76
N SER A 4 4.00 -17.77 -42.58
CA SER A 4 2.84 -16.87 -42.72
C SER A 4 1.50 -17.55 -42.40
N HIS A 5 1.42 -18.46 -41.42
CA HIS A 5 0.18 -19.22 -41.17
C HIS A 5 -0.42 -19.19 -39.75
N PHE A 6 0.10 -18.40 -38.80
CA PHE A 6 -0.66 -18.08 -37.59
C PHE A 6 -0.41 -16.63 -37.16
N ARG A 7 -1.22 -15.68 -37.66
CA ARG A 7 -1.26 -14.33 -37.08
C ARG A 7 -2.14 -14.37 -35.84
N PHE A 8 -1.59 -14.84 -34.72
CA PHE A 8 -2.22 -14.69 -33.41
C PHE A 8 -2.48 -13.20 -33.14
N SER A 9 -3.65 -12.86 -32.58
CA SER A 9 -3.92 -11.50 -32.13
C SER A 9 -2.91 -11.12 -31.04
N LEU A 10 -2.47 -9.85 -30.99
CA LEU A 10 -1.49 -9.35 -30.00
C LEU A 10 -1.86 -9.77 -28.58
N SER A 11 -3.14 -9.71 -28.28
CA SER A 11 -3.80 -10.21 -27.08
C SER A 11 -3.53 -11.66 -26.71
N THR A 12 -3.60 -12.55 -27.71
CA THR A 12 -3.33 -13.97 -27.56
C THR A 12 -1.84 -14.17 -27.29
N VAL A 13 -0.99 -13.39 -27.95
CA VAL A 13 0.45 -13.35 -27.68
C VAL A 13 0.74 -12.88 -26.25
N ILE A 14 -0.01 -11.88 -25.73
CA ILE A 14 0.11 -11.43 -24.34
C ILE A 14 -0.33 -12.54 -23.37
N LEU A 15 -1.41 -13.27 -23.65
CA LEU A 15 -1.84 -14.39 -22.81
C LEU A 15 -0.82 -15.53 -22.82
N TRP A 16 -0.25 -15.86 -23.97
CA TRP A 16 0.85 -16.81 -24.05
C TRP A 16 2.09 -16.31 -23.32
N ALA A 17 2.45 -15.03 -23.46
CA ALA A 17 3.55 -14.42 -22.72
C ALA A 17 3.34 -14.47 -21.20
N LEU A 18 2.11 -14.24 -20.72
CA LEU A 18 1.75 -14.41 -19.32
C LEU A 18 1.90 -15.87 -18.88
N PHE A 19 1.31 -16.80 -19.63
CA PHE A 19 1.33 -18.23 -19.31
C PHE A 19 2.76 -18.80 -19.32
N PHE A 20 3.52 -18.55 -20.38
CA PHE A 20 4.90 -18.99 -20.48
C PHE A 20 5.81 -18.23 -19.51
N GLY A 21 5.54 -16.96 -19.23
CA GLY A 21 6.29 -16.19 -18.23
C GLY A 21 6.10 -16.82 -16.85
N PHE A 22 4.86 -17.12 -16.48
CA PHE A 22 4.52 -17.82 -15.24
C PHE A 22 5.17 -19.20 -15.16
N LEU A 23 5.07 -20.03 -16.20
CA LEU A 23 5.74 -21.34 -16.25
C LEU A 23 7.25 -21.20 -16.12
N THR A 24 7.85 -20.20 -16.78
CA THR A 24 9.30 -19.95 -16.73
C THR A 24 9.72 -19.53 -15.33
N GLY A 25 9.01 -18.62 -14.68
CA GLY A 25 9.33 -18.21 -13.31
C GLY A 25 9.10 -19.31 -12.28
N ILE A 26 8.03 -20.10 -12.41
CA ILE A 26 7.84 -21.31 -11.59
C ILE A 26 8.92 -22.36 -11.86
N PHE A 27 9.42 -22.49 -13.09
CA PHE A 27 10.41 -23.51 -13.38
C PHE A 27 11.81 -23.10 -12.90
N PHE A 28 12.23 -21.85 -13.14
CA PHE A 28 13.60 -21.36 -12.92
C PHE A 28 13.79 -20.52 -11.65
N GLY A 29 12.72 -20.02 -11.03
CA GLY A 29 12.76 -19.23 -9.79
C GLY A 29 13.76 -18.06 -9.83
N GLU A 30 14.78 -18.13 -8.98
CA GLU A 30 15.74 -17.03 -8.77
C GLU A 30 16.52 -16.66 -10.03
N MET A 31 16.79 -17.64 -10.91
CA MET A 31 17.61 -17.45 -12.11
C MET A 31 17.01 -16.48 -13.12
N VAL A 32 15.70 -16.20 -13.03
CA VAL A 32 14.98 -15.27 -13.93
C VAL A 32 14.62 -13.94 -13.26
N GLY A 33 15.10 -13.68 -12.04
CA GLY A 33 14.85 -12.43 -11.32
C GLY A 33 15.32 -11.16 -12.07
N TRP A 34 16.44 -11.25 -12.79
CA TRP A 34 17.00 -10.15 -13.59
C TRP A 34 16.08 -9.69 -14.72
N MET A 35 15.11 -10.53 -15.15
CA MET A 35 14.16 -10.19 -16.21
C MET A 35 13.25 -9.01 -15.83
N SER A 36 13.10 -8.72 -14.53
CA SER A 36 12.40 -7.52 -14.04
C SER A 36 12.94 -6.23 -14.67
N TRP A 37 14.25 -6.15 -14.95
CA TRP A 37 14.88 -4.99 -15.59
C TRP A 37 14.38 -4.80 -17.03
N ILE A 38 14.22 -5.89 -17.78
CA ILE A 38 13.65 -5.86 -19.14
C ILE A 38 12.18 -5.41 -19.07
N GLY A 39 11.44 -5.99 -18.13
CA GLY A 39 10.04 -5.65 -17.89
C GLY A 39 9.82 -4.16 -17.65
N ASN A 40 10.62 -3.61 -16.72
CA ASN A 40 10.59 -2.20 -16.33
C ASN A 40 11.04 -1.27 -17.46
N ALA A 41 12.09 -1.62 -18.20
CA ALA A 41 12.57 -0.81 -19.33
C ALA A 41 11.47 -0.63 -20.39
N VAL A 42 10.72 -1.69 -20.71
CA VAL A 42 9.60 -1.60 -21.66
C VAL A 42 8.48 -0.71 -21.11
N ILE A 43 8.16 -0.78 -19.82
CA ILE A 43 7.17 0.11 -19.18
C ILE A 43 7.61 1.58 -19.29
N MET A 44 8.88 1.88 -18.98
CA MET A 44 9.42 3.25 -19.05
C MET A 44 9.33 3.80 -20.48
N LEU A 45 9.66 2.98 -21.48
CA LEU A 45 9.50 3.35 -22.90
C LEU A 45 8.05 3.68 -23.26
N MET A 46 7.09 2.90 -22.75
CA MET A 46 5.67 3.21 -22.94
C MET A 46 5.28 4.54 -22.28
N GLN A 47 5.70 4.75 -21.02
CA GLN A 47 5.39 5.96 -20.25
C GLN A 47 5.92 7.24 -20.89
N MET A 48 7.09 7.18 -21.54
CA MET A 48 7.70 8.30 -22.27
C MET A 48 6.73 8.98 -23.25
N THR A 49 5.87 8.21 -23.91
CA THR A 49 4.98 8.71 -24.97
C THR A 49 3.63 9.22 -24.46
N ILE A 50 3.23 8.83 -23.25
CA ILE A 50 1.87 9.07 -22.73
C ILE A 50 1.65 10.55 -22.44
N LEU A 51 2.56 11.19 -21.71
CA LEU A 51 2.39 12.58 -21.28
C LEU A 51 2.40 13.55 -22.47
N PRO A 52 3.35 13.49 -23.43
CA PRO A 52 3.29 14.32 -24.63
C PRO A 52 2.00 14.10 -25.43
N TYR A 53 1.53 12.85 -25.53
CA TYR A 53 0.31 12.52 -26.25
C TYR A 53 -0.91 13.18 -25.61
N ILE A 54 -1.07 13.10 -24.29
CA ILE A 54 -2.18 13.72 -23.55
C ILE A 54 -2.24 15.22 -23.81
N VAL A 55 -1.10 15.92 -23.69
CA VAL A 55 -1.01 17.37 -23.89
C VAL A 55 -1.47 17.76 -25.29
N VAL A 56 -0.88 17.14 -26.31
CA VAL A 56 -1.16 17.47 -27.72
C VAL A 56 -2.60 17.09 -28.10
N SER A 57 -3.09 15.94 -27.64
CA SER A 57 -4.44 15.44 -27.92
C SER A 57 -5.52 16.32 -27.27
N LEU A 58 -5.34 16.75 -26.02
CA LEU A 58 -6.31 17.61 -25.33
C LEU A 58 -6.36 19.02 -25.94
N ILE A 59 -5.19 19.65 -26.16
CA ILE A 59 -5.13 20.99 -26.76
C ILE A 59 -5.73 20.96 -28.17
N GLY A 60 -5.32 19.98 -28.99
CA GLY A 60 -5.79 19.82 -30.37
C GLY A 60 -7.26 19.44 -30.47
N GLY A 61 -7.73 18.51 -29.63
CA GLY A 61 -9.12 18.04 -29.62
C GLY A 61 -10.10 19.14 -29.21
N ILE A 62 -9.82 19.86 -28.13
CA ILE A 62 -10.68 20.94 -27.63
C ILE A 62 -10.61 22.16 -28.55
N GLY A 63 -9.43 22.53 -29.05
CA GLY A 63 -9.25 23.72 -29.88
C GLY A 63 -9.98 23.67 -31.24
N ARG A 64 -10.30 22.46 -31.74
CA ARG A 64 -11.10 22.24 -32.96
C ARG A 64 -12.58 22.56 -32.81
N LEU A 65 -13.09 22.67 -31.58
CA LEU A 65 -14.50 22.95 -31.33
C LEU A 65 -14.88 24.38 -31.72
N THR A 66 -16.16 24.60 -32.03
CA THR A 66 -16.77 25.93 -32.15
C THR A 66 -17.25 26.40 -30.77
N LYS A 67 -17.45 27.72 -30.59
CA LYS A 67 -17.89 28.28 -29.29
C LYS A 67 -19.24 27.72 -28.83
N GLU A 68 -20.15 27.47 -29.77
CA GLU A 68 -21.48 26.93 -29.50
C GLU A 68 -21.44 25.45 -29.17
N HIS A 69 -20.75 24.63 -29.98
CA HIS A 69 -20.58 23.20 -29.69
C HIS A 69 -19.78 22.96 -28.41
N ALA A 70 -18.76 23.77 -28.13
CA ALA A 70 -18.00 23.67 -26.89
C ALA A 70 -18.87 23.96 -25.67
N LYS A 71 -19.70 25.01 -25.68
CA LYS A 71 -20.59 25.33 -24.55
C LYS A 71 -21.60 24.20 -24.30
N GLN A 72 -22.20 23.66 -25.36
CA GLN A 72 -23.17 22.58 -25.26
C GLN A 72 -22.51 21.26 -24.82
N MET A 73 -21.34 20.92 -25.39
CA MET A 73 -20.59 19.72 -25.00
C MET A 73 -20.05 19.81 -23.57
N PHE A 74 -19.37 20.89 -23.19
CA PHE A 74 -18.79 21.00 -21.84
C PHE A 74 -19.86 21.03 -20.74
N SER A 75 -20.99 21.72 -20.94
CA SER A 75 -22.02 21.77 -19.89
C SER A 75 -22.72 20.43 -19.71
N ARG A 76 -23.20 19.80 -20.79
CA ARG A 76 -24.02 18.60 -20.73
C ARG A 76 -23.18 17.32 -20.63
N ALA A 77 -22.09 17.18 -21.40
CA ALA A 77 -21.26 15.99 -21.36
C ALA A 77 -20.46 15.88 -20.06
N SER A 78 -19.98 16.99 -19.48
CA SER A 78 -19.28 16.93 -18.18
C SER A 78 -20.21 16.45 -17.06
N LEU A 79 -21.48 16.87 -17.06
CA LEU A 79 -22.47 16.37 -16.10
C LEU A 79 -22.68 14.86 -16.25
N VAL A 80 -22.75 14.37 -17.49
CA VAL A 80 -22.81 12.92 -17.78
C VAL A 80 -21.55 12.20 -17.27
N MET A 81 -20.36 12.74 -17.50
CA MET A 81 -19.11 12.14 -17.00
C MET A 81 -19.10 12.08 -15.47
N LEU A 82 -19.44 13.17 -14.79
CA LEU A 82 -19.49 13.23 -13.32
C LEU A 82 -20.49 12.22 -12.75
N ALA A 83 -21.66 12.06 -13.38
CA ALA A 83 -22.64 11.06 -12.96
C ALA A 83 -22.10 9.62 -13.12
N ILE A 84 -21.41 9.34 -14.22
CA ILE A 84 -20.79 8.03 -14.48
C ILE A 84 -19.66 7.75 -13.47
N TRP A 85 -18.82 8.75 -13.18
CA TRP A 85 -17.78 8.64 -12.15
C TRP A 85 -18.37 8.43 -10.77
N LEU A 86 -19.41 9.17 -10.40
CA LEU A 86 -20.08 9.02 -9.11
C LEU A 86 -20.63 7.60 -8.95
N VAL A 87 -21.36 7.09 -9.94
CA VAL A 87 -21.89 5.72 -9.90
C VAL A 87 -20.76 4.69 -9.85
N GLY A 88 -19.74 4.85 -10.69
CA GLY A 88 -18.56 3.97 -10.70
C GLY A 88 -17.85 3.95 -9.35
N MET A 89 -17.59 5.12 -8.78
CA MET A 89 -16.91 5.29 -7.50
C MET A 89 -17.73 4.71 -6.35
N ILE A 90 -19.04 4.94 -6.31
CA ILE A 90 -19.91 4.32 -5.28
C ILE A 90 -19.77 2.80 -5.32
N VAL A 91 -19.84 2.18 -6.50
CA VAL A 91 -19.71 0.73 -6.63
C VAL A 91 -18.30 0.26 -6.21
N ILE A 92 -17.25 1.00 -6.56
CA ILE A 92 -15.88 0.72 -6.12
C ILE A 92 -15.76 0.81 -4.60
N LEU A 93 -16.26 1.86 -3.96
CA LEU A 93 -16.21 2.02 -2.50
C LEU A 93 -17.00 0.93 -1.78
N LEU A 94 -18.15 0.49 -2.33
CA LEU A 94 -18.92 -0.59 -1.75
C LEU A 94 -18.16 -1.94 -1.74
N THR A 95 -17.14 -2.12 -2.59
CA THR A 95 -16.34 -3.36 -2.58
C THR A 95 -15.58 -3.60 -1.29
N GLN A 96 -15.32 -2.57 -0.48
CA GLN A 96 -14.67 -2.75 0.83
C GLN A 96 -15.45 -3.71 1.73
N PHE A 97 -16.78 -3.77 1.59
CA PHE A 97 -17.65 -4.66 2.38
C PHE A 97 -17.61 -6.11 1.90
N ALA A 98 -17.05 -6.38 0.71
CA ALA A 98 -16.80 -7.74 0.22
C ALA A 98 -15.55 -8.36 0.87
N PHE A 99 -14.68 -7.55 1.48
CA PHE A 99 -13.54 -8.06 2.22
C PHE A 99 -14.00 -8.60 3.59
N PRO A 100 -13.60 -9.81 4.00
CA PRO A 100 -13.94 -10.37 5.31
C PRO A 100 -13.30 -9.57 6.46
N ALA A 101 -13.77 -9.71 7.70
CA ALA A 101 -13.07 -9.06 8.81
C ALA A 101 -11.73 -9.78 9.04
N LEU A 102 -10.63 -9.04 9.05
CA LEU A 102 -9.33 -9.56 9.46
C LEU A 102 -9.09 -9.13 10.90
N GLU A 103 -8.71 -10.07 11.77
CA GLU A 103 -8.02 -9.76 13.02
C GLU A 103 -6.52 -9.59 12.71
N SER A 104 -6.17 -8.68 11.80
CA SER A 104 -4.81 -8.60 11.27
C SER A 104 -3.91 -7.77 12.18
N ALA A 105 -3.05 -8.44 12.93
CA ALA A 105 -1.84 -7.82 13.44
C ALA A 105 -0.74 -7.82 12.36
N SER A 106 -0.14 -6.66 12.11
CA SER A 106 0.96 -6.50 11.15
C SER A 106 2.25 -6.06 11.87
N PHE A 107 3.40 -6.41 11.31
CA PHE A 107 4.69 -5.89 11.77
C PHE A 107 4.75 -4.36 11.62
N PHE A 108 5.61 -3.72 12.41
CA PHE A 108 5.84 -2.30 12.30
C PHE A 108 6.33 -1.91 10.90
N SER A 109 5.83 -0.79 10.35
CA SER A 109 6.31 -0.22 9.08
C SER A 109 6.72 1.24 9.26
N ARG A 110 7.87 1.62 8.68
CA ARG A 110 8.41 2.99 8.73
C ARG A 110 7.47 4.04 8.14
N SER A 111 6.65 3.64 7.18
CA SER A 111 5.62 4.50 6.56
C SER A 111 4.60 5.02 7.58
N LEU A 112 4.43 4.33 8.71
CA LEU A 112 3.43 4.68 9.73
C LEU A 112 3.86 5.85 10.63
N VAL A 113 5.14 6.22 10.61
CA VAL A 113 5.71 7.24 11.51
C VAL A 113 6.52 8.31 10.78
N THR A 114 6.58 8.24 9.45
CA THR A 114 7.22 9.30 8.68
C THR A 114 6.28 10.52 8.65
N PRO A 115 6.70 11.71 9.14
CA PRO A 115 5.85 12.89 9.12
C PRO A 115 5.46 13.23 7.68
N GLN A 116 4.15 13.24 7.39
CA GLN A 116 3.68 13.62 6.07
C GLN A 116 3.82 15.14 5.89
N ALA A 117 4.35 15.54 4.74
CA ALA A 117 4.18 16.91 4.29
C ALA A 117 2.68 17.15 4.08
N GLU A 118 2.14 18.27 4.60
CA GLU A 118 0.78 18.67 4.29
C GLU A 118 0.62 18.71 2.77
N VAL A 119 -0.32 17.90 2.26
CA VAL A 119 -0.59 17.81 0.83
C VAL A 119 -1.25 19.13 0.41
N ASP A 120 -0.46 20.05 -0.15
CA ASP A 120 -1.01 21.25 -0.76
C ASP A 120 -1.69 20.87 -2.08
N PHE A 121 -2.94 20.48 -1.98
CA PHE A 121 -3.80 20.14 -3.12
C PHE A 121 -3.86 21.28 -4.15
N LEU A 122 -3.74 22.54 -3.73
CA LEU A 122 -3.75 23.67 -4.66
C LEU A 122 -2.54 23.60 -5.59
N SER A 123 -1.35 23.34 -5.04
CA SER A 123 -0.12 23.21 -5.83
C SER A 123 -0.11 21.97 -6.75
N ILE A 124 -0.76 20.88 -6.35
CA ILE A 124 -0.85 19.63 -7.14
C ILE A 124 -1.78 19.80 -8.35
N TYR A 125 -2.84 20.60 -8.21
CA TYR A 125 -3.85 20.76 -9.25
C TYR A 125 -3.69 22.01 -10.11
N ILE A 126 -3.20 23.11 -9.53
CA ILE A 126 -3.04 24.38 -10.22
C ILE A 126 -1.53 24.65 -10.39
N PRO A 127 -0.99 24.44 -11.60
CA PRO A 127 0.44 24.65 -11.82
C PRO A 127 0.76 26.15 -11.86
N SER A 128 1.74 26.57 -11.05
CA SER A 128 2.46 27.84 -11.30
C SER A 128 3.37 27.73 -12.52
N ASN A 129 3.87 26.52 -12.81
CA ASN A 129 4.70 26.20 -13.96
C ASN A 129 4.26 24.87 -14.63
N PRO A 130 3.60 24.92 -15.80
CA PRO A 130 3.13 23.71 -16.48
C PRO A 130 4.28 22.84 -17.01
N PHE A 131 5.45 23.42 -17.33
CA PHE A 131 6.61 22.65 -17.78
C PHE A 131 7.25 21.84 -16.66
N GLN A 132 7.38 22.44 -15.47
CA GLN A 132 7.82 21.72 -14.28
C GLN A 132 6.83 20.62 -13.91
N SER A 133 5.53 20.89 -14.03
CA SER A 133 4.48 19.90 -13.78
C SER A 133 4.57 18.73 -14.75
N MET A 134 4.91 18.99 -16.01
CA MET A 134 5.19 17.92 -16.98
C MET A 134 6.44 17.13 -16.61
N ALA A 135 7.53 17.79 -16.23
CA ALA A 135 8.78 17.13 -15.84
C ALA A 135 8.60 16.24 -14.59
N ASN A 136 7.81 16.70 -13.61
CA ASN A 136 7.53 15.99 -12.37
C ASN A 136 6.40 14.95 -12.50
N GLY A 137 5.77 14.82 -13.68
CA GLY A 137 4.65 13.89 -13.87
C GLY A 137 3.38 14.28 -13.10
N ALA A 138 3.19 15.56 -12.76
CA ALA A 138 1.99 16.10 -12.13
C ALA A 138 0.84 16.19 -13.16
N ILE A 139 0.33 15.02 -13.55
CA ILE A 139 -0.58 14.90 -14.68
C ILE A 139 -1.90 15.69 -14.51
N PRO A 140 -2.52 15.81 -13.33
CA PRO A 140 -3.70 16.66 -13.15
C PRO A 140 -3.48 18.12 -13.55
N ALA A 141 -2.37 18.70 -13.09
CA ALA A 141 -1.97 20.06 -13.43
C ALA A 141 -1.73 20.24 -14.93
N VAL A 142 -1.08 19.25 -15.56
CA VAL A 142 -0.84 19.24 -17.02
C VAL A 142 -2.15 19.19 -17.81
N VAL A 143 -3.13 18.43 -17.34
CA VAL A 143 -4.46 18.34 -17.95
C VAL A 143 -5.23 19.64 -17.80
N LEU A 144 -5.25 20.25 -16.62
CA LEU A 144 -5.89 21.55 -16.39
C LEU A 144 -5.33 22.62 -17.34
N PHE A 145 -3.99 22.69 -17.45
CA PHE A 145 -3.31 23.57 -18.40
C PHE A 145 -3.72 23.29 -19.85
N SER A 146 -3.72 22.02 -20.27
CA SER A 146 -4.05 21.60 -21.63
C SER A 146 -5.50 21.93 -22.02
N ILE A 147 -6.45 21.72 -21.09
CA ILE A 147 -7.86 22.08 -21.29
C ILE A 147 -8.01 23.60 -21.42
N SER A 148 -7.37 24.36 -20.52
CA SER A 148 -7.46 25.83 -20.51
C SER A 148 -6.91 26.44 -21.80
N LEU A 149 -5.76 25.93 -22.27
CA LEU A 149 -5.18 26.33 -23.54
C LEU A 149 -6.07 25.93 -24.72
N GLY A 150 -6.58 24.69 -24.75
CA GLY A 150 -7.52 24.22 -25.76
C GLY A 150 -8.80 25.07 -25.85
N VAL A 151 -9.40 25.44 -24.71
CA VAL A 151 -10.59 26.32 -24.66
C VAL A 151 -10.25 27.72 -25.18
N THR A 152 -9.08 28.25 -24.83
CA THR A 152 -8.64 29.56 -25.33
C THR A 152 -8.46 29.55 -26.85
N LEU A 153 -7.90 28.46 -27.41
CA LEU A 153 -7.76 28.29 -28.85
C LEU A 153 -9.10 28.36 -29.59
N ILE A 154 -10.23 27.97 -28.97
CA ILE A 154 -11.56 28.04 -29.61
C ILE A 154 -11.86 29.46 -30.14
N SER A 155 -11.45 30.48 -29.38
CA SER A 155 -11.71 31.90 -29.66
C SER A 155 -10.77 32.54 -30.69
N LEU A 156 -9.68 31.89 -31.08
CA LEU A 156 -8.66 32.47 -31.96
C LEU A 156 -8.98 32.25 -33.45
N LYS A 157 -8.73 33.28 -34.27
CA LYS A 157 -9.02 33.24 -35.73
C LYS A 157 -8.00 32.43 -36.53
N HIS A 158 -6.72 32.46 -36.16
CA HIS A 158 -5.61 31.81 -36.89
C HIS A 158 -5.12 30.52 -36.23
N LYS A 159 -6.04 29.70 -35.71
CA LYS A 159 -5.72 28.47 -34.96
C LYS A 159 -5.44 27.24 -35.81
N THR A 160 -5.85 27.23 -37.07
CA THR A 160 -5.83 26.04 -37.95
C THR A 160 -4.44 25.45 -38.13
N SER A 161 -3.43 26.27 -38.43
CA SER A 161 -2.04 25.81 -38.61
C SER A 161 -1.47 25.12 -37.35
N LEU A 162 -1.74 25.67 -36.17
CA LEU A 162 -1.34 25.05 -34.90
C LEU A 162 -2.10 23.73 -34.67
N LEU A 163 -3.40 23.69 -34.91
CA LEU A 163 -4.23 22.50 -34.73
C LEU A 163 -3.89 21.36 -35.70
N GLU A 164 -3.42 21.67 -36.90
CA GLU A 164 -2.90 20.70 -37.86
C GLU A 164 -1.56 20.14 -37.41
N SER A 165 -0.66 21.01 -36.93
CA SER A 165 0.64 20.61 -36.37
C SER A 165 0.48 19.72 -35.14
N LEU A 166 -0.39 20.10 -34.21
CA LEU A 166 -0.75 19.29 -33.04
C LEU A 166 -1.41 17.97 -33.47
N GLY A 167 -2.30 18.00 -34.47
CA GLY A 167 -2.90 16.78 -35.00
C GLY A 167 -1.87 15.79 -35.54
N THR A 168 -0.89 16.29 -36.32
CA THR A 168 0.19 15.48 -36.90
C THR A 168 1.09 14.90 -35.81
N LEU A 169 1.42 15.69 -34.79
CA LEU A 169 2.21 15.25 -33.64
C LEU A 169 1.46 14.21 -32.80
N ALA A 170 0.15 14.40 -32.56
CA ALA A 170 -0.69 13.42 -31.87
C ALA A 170 -0.75 12.09 -32.64
N GLU A 171 -0.86 12.13 -33.97
CA GLU A 171 -0.84 10.94 -34.80
C GLU A 171 0.52 10.23 -34.74
N ALA A 172 1.62 10.98 -34.81
CA ALA A 172 2.97 10.43 -34.68
C ALA A 172 3.19 9.76 -33.32
N LEU A 173 2.82 10.43 -32.23
CA LEU A 173 2.89 9.89 -30.86
C LEU A 173 1.98 8.68 -30.67
N SER A 174 0.79 8.69 -31.27
CA SER A 174 -0.13 7.55 -31.30
C SER A 174 0.45 6.35 -32.04
N LYS A 175 1.07 6.56 -33.21
CA LYS A 175 1.75 5.50 -33.97
C LYS A 175 2.94 4.94 -33.20
N LEU A 176 3.71 5.79 -32.54
CA LEU A 176 4.82 5.39 -31.67
C LEU A 176 4.31 4.55 -30.50
N ASN A 177 3.26 5.00 -29.80
CA ASN A 177 2.63 4.24 -28.73
C ASN A 177 2.08 2.89 -29.23
N GLY A 178 1.43 2.86 -30.40
CA GLY A 178 0.98 1.62 -31.04
C GLY A 178 2.11 0.66 -31.41
N ALA A 179 3.29 1.18 -31.76
CA ALA A 179 4.49 0.36 -31.97
C ALA A 179 5.03 -0.20 -30.66
N LEU A 180 5.11 0.62 -29.60
CA LEU A 180 5.54 0.20 -28.26
C LEU A 180 4.59 -0.84 -27.65
N VAL A 181 3.29 -0.76 -27.92
CA VAL A 181 2.33 -1.77 -27.48
C VAL A 181 2.66 -3.17 -28.04
N LYS A 182 3.40 -3.29 -29.15
CA LYS A 182 3.86 -4.58 -29.68
C LYS A 182 4.98 -5.22 -28.84
N THR A 183 5.70 -4.45 -28.03
CA THR A 183 6.72 -4.98 -27.11
C THR A 183 6.13 -5.38 -25.76
N LEU A 184 4.85 -5.06 -25.51
CA LEU A 184 4.13 -5.41 -24.28
C LEU A 184 4.18 -6.91 -23.92
N PRO A 185 4.08 -7.88 -24.87
CA PRO A 185 4.22 -9.29 -24.52
C PRO A 185 5.58 -9.62 -23.88
N VAL A 186 6.66 -8.97 -24.33
CA VAL A 186 8.01 -9.17 -23.75
C VAL A 186 8.04 -8.68 -22.31
N SER A 187 7.45 -7.51 -22.04
CA SER A 187 7.35 -6.96 -20.68
C SER A 187 6.53 -7.87 -19.77
N VAL A 188 5.35 -8.31 -20.23
CA VAL A 188 4.47 -9.20 -19.47
C VAL A 188 5.15 -10.53 -19.17
N PHE A 189 5.82 -11.13 -20.15
CA PHE A 189 6.61 -12.35 -19.95
C PHE A 189 7.70 -12.13 -18.90
N ALA A 190 8.51 -11.08 -19.06
CA ALA A 190 9.66 -10.80 -18.21
C ALA A 190 9.26 -10.47 -16.75
N LEU A 191 8.23 -9.64 -16.56
CA LEU A 191 7.72 -9.31 -15.23
C LEU A 191 7.08 -10.52 -14.56
N THR A 192 6.23 -11.26 -15.28
CA THR A 192 5.59 -12.46 -14.73
C THR A 192 6.62 -13.53 -14.40
N ALA A 193 7.65 -13.73 -15.23
CA ALA A 193 8.72 -14.68 -14.96
C ALA A 193 9.55 -14.26 -13.74
N SER A 194 9.87 -12.97 -13.59
CA SER A 194 10.61 -12.47 -12.44
C SER A 194 9.82 -12.51 -11.12
N ALA A 195 8.49 -12.43 -11.21
CA ALA A 195 7.58 -12.43 -10.07
C ALA A 195 7.05 -13.83 -9.72
N ALA A 196 7.01 -14.77 -10.67
CA ALA A 196 6.52 -16.11 -10.38
C ALA A 196 7.51 -16.85 -9.45
N GLY A 197 6.97 -17.47 -8.40
CA GLY A 197 7.77 -18.09 -7.33
C GLY A 197 8.23 -17.14 -6.22
N THR A 198 7.95 -15.83 -6.29
CA THR A 198 8.20 -14.90 -5.17
C THR A 198 7.09 -14.92 -4.12
N LEU A 199 5.86 -15.25 -4.54
CA LEU A 199 4.71 -15.32 -3.66
C LEU A 199 4.73 -16.63 -2.86
N THR A 200 4.67 -16.53 -1.54
CA THR A 200 4.38 -17.70 -0.71
C THR A 200 2.94 -18.17 -0.98
N LEU A 201 2.64 -19.45 -0.70
CA LEU A 201 1.27 -20.00 -0.75
C LEU A 201 0.28 -19.14 0.06
N GLU A 202 0.76 -18.47 1.10
CA GLU A 202 0.01 -17.57 1.98
C GLU A 202 -0.26 -16.20 1.33
N GLN A 203 0.75 -15.56 0.74
CA GLN A 203 0.57 -14.29 0.01
C GLN A 203 -0.35 -14.44 -1.21
N PHE A 204 -0.34 -15.62 -1.84
CA PHE A 204 -1.28 -15.95 -2.92
C PHE A 204 -2.73 -16.04 -2.42
N GLY A 205 -2.96 -16.59 -1.22
CA GLY A 205 -4.28 -16.69 -0.59
C GLY A 205 -4.93 -15.33 -0.35
N SER A 206 -4.18 -14.38 0.23
CA SER A 206 -4.71 -13.03 0.48
C SER A 206 -4.89 -12.23 -0.81
N LEU A 207 -4.00 -12.40 -1.81
CA LEU A 207 -4.15 -11.77 -3.11
C LEU A 207 -5.38 -12.29 -3.87
N GLN A 208 -5.79 -13.55 -3.65
CA GLN A 208 -7.00 -14.11 -4.26
C GLN A 208 -8.26 -13.33 -3.89
N VAL A 209 -8.36 -12.85 -2.63
CA VAL A 209 -9.49 -12.03 -2.17
C VAL A 209 -9.64 -10.77 -3.03
N TYR A 210 -8.53 -10.10 -3.32
CA TYR A 210 -8.51 -8.96 -4.23
C TYR A 210 -8.92 -9.37 -5.65
N LEU A 211 -8.30 -10.40 -6.22
CA LEU A 211 -8.54 -10.80 -7.61
C LEU A 211 -9.99 -11.22 -7.88
N VAL A 212 -10.58 -12.02 -6.97
CA VAL A 212 -11.99 -12.46 -7.09
C VAL A 212 -12.92 -11.26 -6.97
N SER A 213 -12.72 -10.43 -5.95
CA SER A 213 -13.56 -9.25 -5.71
C SER A 213 -13.46 -8.25 -6.87
N TYR A 214 -12.28 -8.12 -7.48
CA TYR A 214 -12.04 -7.26 -8.64
C TYR A 214 -12.71 -7.78 -9.91
N LEU A 215 -12.66 -9.09 -10.14
CA LEU A 215 -13.36 -9.73 -11.25
C LEU A 215 -14.87 -9.50 -11.14
N VAL A 216 -15.42 -9.73 -9.95
CA VAL A 216 -16.84 -9.50 -9.66
C VAL A 216 -17.22 -8.04 -9.91
N LEU A 217 -16.46 -7.09 -9.36
CA LEU A 217 -16.65 -5.65 -9.59
C LEU A 217 -16.68 -5.32 -11.09
N SER A 218 -15.71 -5.82 -11.84
CA SER A 218 -15.55 -5.51 -13.26
C SER A 218 -16.70 -6.05 -14.10
N LEU A 219 -17.17 -7.26 -13.81
CA LEU A 219 -18.32 -7.87 -14.49
C LEU A 219 -19.62 -7.13 -14.14
N VAL A 220 -19.81 -6.76 -12.88
CA VAL A 220 -20.98 -5.99 -12.42
C VAL A 220 -21.04 -4.62 -13.11
N LEU A 221 -19.93 -3.89 -13.13
CA LEU A 221 -19.87 -2.59 -13.80
C LEU A 221 -20.17 -2.69 -15.31
N THR A 222 -19.52 -3.64 -15.98
CA THR A 222 -19.59 -3.78 -17.45
C THR A 222 -20.95 -4.30 -17.91
N PHE A 223 -21.43 -5.42 -17.36
CA PHE A 223 -22.59 -6.11 -17.92
C PHE A 223 -23.91 -5.67 -17.31
N TRP A 224 -23.86 -4.98 -16.17
CA TRP A 224 -25.06 -4.67 -15.42
C TRP A 224 -25.21 -3.19 -15.08
N VAL A 225 -24.32 -2.58 -14.28
CA VAL A 225 -24.49 -1.22 -13.77
C VAL A 225 -24.59 -0.22 -14.92
N PHE A 226 -23.60 -0.16 -15.80
CA PHE A 226 -23.63 0.85 -16.87
C PHE A 226 -24.73 0.61 -17.91
N PRO A 227 -24.94 -0.61 -18.46
CA PRO A 227 -26.00 -0.83 -19.45
C PRO A 227 -27.41 -0.57 -18.91
N ARG A 228 -27.66 -0.80 -17.61
CA ARG A 228 -28.95 -0.46 -16.97
C ARG A 228 -29.07 1.02 -16.64
N MET A 229 -27.99 1.68 -16.24
CA MET A 229 -27.96 3.14 -16.07
C MET A 229 -28.32 3.84 -17.39
N LEU A 230 -27.74 3.39 -18.51
CA LEU A 230 -28.08 3.92 -19.84
C LEU A 230 -29.56 3.69 -20.16
N ALA A 231 -30.11 2.49 -19.91
CA ALA A 231 -31.52 2.18 -20.21
C ALA A 231 -32.52 2.89 -19.29
N ALA A 232 -32.11 3.27 -18.08
CA ALA A 232 -32.96 4.03 -17.16
C ALA A 232 -33.16 5.48 -17.62
N ILE A 233 -32.14 6.07 -18.27
CA ILE A 233 -32.09 7.49 -18.63
C ILE A 233 -32.43 7.68 -20.12
N SER A 234 -31.89 6.84 -20.99
CA SER A 234 -32.06 6.91 -22.45
C SER A 234 -33.15 5.94 -22.96
N PRO A 235 -33.56 6.02 -24.24
CA PRO A 235 -34.47 5.05 -24.84
C PRO A 235 -33.76 3.75 -25.29
N PHE A 236 -32.43 3.66 -25.16
CA PHE A 236 -31.68 2.46 -25.53
C PHE A 236 -31.97 1.30 -24.57
N LYS A 237 -32.16 0.09 -25.11
CA LYS A 237 -32.36 -1.11 -24.30
C LYS A 237 -31.03 -1.74 -23.92
N THR A 238 -30.93 -2.29 -22.71
CA THR A 238 -29.70 -2.97 -22.22
C THR A 238 -29.20 -4.05 -23.17
N GLY A 239 -30.10 -4.89 -23.72
CA GLY A 239 -29.70 -5.94 -24.66
C GLY A 239 -29.14 -5.41 -26.00
N GLU A 240 -29.58 -4.23 -26.45
CA GLU A 240 -29.06 -3.63 -27.68
C GLU A 240 -27.66 -3.08 -27.51
N VAL A 241 -27.40 -2.46 -26.35
CA VAL A 241 -26.07 -1.95 -25.98
C VAL A 241 -25.07 -3.09 -25.87
N LEU A 242 -25.45 -4.19 -25.19
CA LEU A 242 -24.61 -5.39 -25.08
C LEU A 242 -24.35 -6.03 -26.44
N ALA A 243 -25.36 -6.11 -27.32
CA ALA A 243 -25.17 -6.67 -28.66
C ALA A 243 -24.21 -5.83 -29.53
N VAL A 244 -24.34 -4.50 -29.52
CA VAL A 244 -23.46 -3.60 -30.30
C VAL A 244 -22.03 -3.56 -29.73
N SER A 245 -21.89 -3.69 -28.42
CA SER A 245 -20.59 -3.62 -27.75
C SER A 245 -19.80 -4.94 -27.77
N ARG A 246 -20.43 -6.08 -28.10
CA ARG A 246 -19.82 -7.42 -28.02
C ARG A 246 -18.42 -7.50 -28.62
N ASP A 247 -18.27 -7.08 -29.88
CA ASP A 247 -17.00 -7.16 -30.59
C ASP A 247 -15.94 -6.25 -29.95
N ALA A 248 -16.35 -5.07 -29.52
CA ALA A 248 -15.48 -4.14 -28.81
C ALA A 248 -15.06 -4.68 -27.43
N LEU A 249 -15.97 -5.30 -26.66
CA LEU A 249 -15.68 -5.86 -25.34
C LEU A 249 -14.75 -7.07 -25.42
N VAL A 250 -15.01 -8.00 -26.36
CA VAL A 250 -14.12 -9.15 -26.58
C VAL A 250 -12.75 -8.65 -26.99
N THR A 251 -12.69 -7.68 -27.93
CA THR A 251 -11.42 -7.11 -28.35
C THR A 251 -10.75 -6.37 -27.19
N ALA A 252 -11.46 -5.62 -26.35
CA ALA A 252 -10.93 -4.93 -25.17
C ALA A 252 -10.27 -5.87 -24.16
N PHE A 253 -10.99 -6.94 -23.80
CA PHE A 253 -10.49 -7.95 -22.88
C PHE A 253 -9.23 -8.62 -23.41
N THR A 254 -9.24 -8.89 -24.72
CA THR A 254 -8.17 -9.56 -25.43
C THR A 254 -6.97 -8.59 -25.46
N THR A 255 -7.11 -7.38 -26.01
CA THR A 255 -6.02 -6.41 -26.24
C THR A 255 -5.50 -5.74 -24.97
N GLY A 256 -6.30 -5.64 -23.91
CA GLY A 256 -5.95 -4.86 -22.73
C GLY A 256 -5.75 -3.37 -23.03
N ASN A 257 -6.25 -2.90 -24.18
CA ASN A 257 -6.07 -1.52 -24.62
C ASN A 257 -7.32 -1.02 -25.35
N VAL A 258 -7.93 0.02 -24.78
CA VAL A 258 -9.17 0.65 -25.25
C VAL A 258 -8.93 1.57 -26.45
N PHE A 259 -7.70 2.09 -26.62
CA PHE A 259 -7.37 3.02 -27.70
C PHE A 259 -7.62 2.42 -29.09
N VAL A 260 -7.26 1.15 -29.28
CA VAL A 260 -7.45 0.43 -30.54
C VAL A 260 -8.94 0.25 -30.89
N LEU A 261 -9.82 0.40 -29.91
CA LEU A 261 -11.26 0.16 -30.04
C LEU A 261 -12.05 1.42 -30.36
N LEU A 262 -11.46 2.62 -30.25
CA LEU A 262 -12.20 3.87 -30.42
C LEU A 262 -13.00 3.90 -31.74
N PRO A 263 -12.44 3.48 -32.90
CA PRO A 263 -13.21 3.44 -34.16
C PRO A 263 -14.39 2.45 -34.10
N VAL A 264 -14.18 1.28 -33.49
CA VAL A 264 -15.21 0.23 -33.34
C VAL A 264 -16.33 0.72 -32.43
N LEU A 265 -15.99 1.42 -31.34
CA LEU A 265 -16.96 2.01 -30.41
C LEU A 265 -17.77 3.14 -31.07
N VAL A 266 -17.13 4.00 -31.86
CA VAL A 266 -17.82 5.05 -32.63
C VAL A 266 -18.80 4.45 -33.62
N GLU A 267 -18.38 3.45 -34.40
CA GLU A 267 -19.24 2.80 -35.38
C GLU A 267 -20.40 2.04 -34.69
N GLY A 268 -20.13 1.37 -33.57
CA GLY A 268 -21.16 0.76 -32.73
C GLY A 268 -22.20 1.77 -32.25
N ALA A 269 -21.75 2.94 -31.78
CA ALA A 269 -22.65 4.02 -31.37
C ALA A 269 -23.50 4.54 -32.54
N LYS A 270 -22.91 4.78 -33.72
CA LYS A 270 -23.63 5.20 -34.94
C LYS A 270 -24.72 4.19 -35.32
N ARG A 271 -24.40 2.89 -35.28
CA ARG A 271 -25.37 1.81 -35.57
C ARG A 271 -26.56 1.85 -34.61
N LEU A 272 -26.33 2.12 -33.33
CA LEU A 272 -27.39 2.17 -32.31
C LEU A 272 -28.34 3.36 -32.52
N PHE A 273 -27.82 4.55 -32.88
CA PHE A 273 -28.62 5.72 -33.25
C PHE A 273 -29.42 5.51 -34.54
N ARG A 274 -28.84 4.83 -35.54
CA ARG A 274 -29.54 4.46 -36.79
C ARG A 274 -30.68 3.48 -36.51
N LYS A 275 -30.43 2.41 -35.76
CA LYS A 275 -31.43 1.37 -35.43
C LYS A 275 -32.63 1.94 -34.69
N ASN A 276 -32.40 2.84 -33.74
CA ASN A 276 -33.46 3.45 -32.93
C ASN A 276 -34.12 4.69 -33.57
N ARG A 277 -33.81 4.99 -34.85
CA ARG A 277 -34.35 6.16 -35.59
C ARG A 277 -34.10 7.50 -34.86
N MET A 278 -32.95 7.63 -34.22
CA MET A 278 -32.57 8.79 -33.41
C MET A 278 -31.48 9.66 -34.05
N ARG A 279 -30.92 9.25 -35.18
CA ARG A 279 -29.85 9.98 -35.88
C ARG A 279 -30.36 11.35 -36.39
N LYS A 280 -29.71 12.43 -35.94
CA LYS A 280 -29.82 13.80 -36.46
C LYS A 280 -28.59 14.13 -37.33
N GLU A 281 -28.58 15.30 -37.96
CA GLU A 281 -27.53 15.75 -38.89
C GLU A 281 -26.13 15.73 -38.24
N ASP A 282 -26.01 16.23 -37.01
CA ASP A 282 -24.71 16.31 -36.29
C ASP A 282 -24.35 15.05 -35.48
N THR A 283 -25.21 14.03 -35.43
CA THR A 283 -25.01 12.87 -34.54
C THR A 283 -23.67 12.18 -34.80
N ASP A 284 -23.33 11.91 -36.07
CA ASP A 284 -22.12 11.16 -36.42
C ASP A 284 -20.86 11.96 -36.08
N TYR A 285 -20.87 13.27 -36.34
CA TYR A 285 -19.78 14.20 -35.99
C TYR A 285 -19.57 14.26 -34.47
N MET A 286 -20.65 14.41 -33.70
CA MET A 286 -20.56 14.45 -32.24
C MET A 286 -19.99 13.17 -31.64
N LEU A 287 -20.35 12.01 -32.19
CA LEU A 287 -19.81 10.71 -31.77
C LEU A 287 -18.30 10.60 -32.05
N GLU A 288 -17.85 11.08 -33.22
CA GLU A 288 -16.44 11.09 -33.60
C GLU A 288 -15.60 12.06 -32.75
N VAL A 289 -16.18 13.17 -32.31
CA VAL A 289 -15.51 14.18 -31.48
C VAL A 289 -15.50 13.80 -29.99
N LEU A 290 -16.62 13.33 -29.45
CA LEU A 290 -16.72 13.00 -28.02
C LEU A 290 -15.90 11.77 -27.63
N MET A 291 -15.75 10.79 -28.54
CA MET A 291 -15.07 9.53 -28.19
C MET A 291 -13.58 9.74 -27.83
N PRO A 292 -12.76 10.44 -28.65
CA PRO A 292 -11.38 10.75 -28.28
C PRO A 292 -11.24 11.69 -27.08
N ILE A 293 -12.18 12.64 -26.92
CA ILE A 293 -12.20 13.53 -25.76
C ILE A 293 -12.42 12.71 -24.49
N ALA A 294 -13.44 11.84 -24.48
CA ALA A 294 -13.76 10.97 -23.34
C ALA A 294 -12.59 10.08 -22.93
N TYR A 295 -11.84 9.56 -23.90
CA TYR A 295 -10.65 8.73 -23.65
C TYR A 295 -9.52 9.50 -22.95
N SER A 296 -9.44 10.81 -23.14
CA SER A 296 -8.44 11.67 -22.47
C SER A 296 -8.72 11.87 -20.98
N PHE A 297 -9.96 11.61 -20.52
CA PHE A 297 -10.33 11.64 -19.11
C PHE A 297 -10.19 10.26 -18.46
N PRO A 298 -9.99 10.17 -17.13
CA PRO A 298 -10.01 8.91 -16.41
C PRO A 298 -11.29 8.12 -16.70
N ASN A 299 -11.16 6.94 -17.29
CA ASN A 299 -12.29 6.04 -17.44
C ASN A 299 -12.53 5.26 -16.12
N VAL A 300 -13.76 4.80 -15.89
CA VAL A 300 -14.06 4.04 -14.66
C VAL A 300 -13.27 2.74 -14.59
N GLY A 301 -12.87 2.16 -15.72
CA GLY A 301 -11.92 1.04 -15.74
C GLY A 301 -10.64 1.37 -14.98
N LYS A 302 -10.00 2.52 -15.26
CA LYS A 302 -8.86 3.01 -14.47
C LYS A 302 -9.22 3.24 -13.01
N LEU A 303 -10.40 3.81 -12.71
CA LEU A 303 -10.84 4.04 -11.33
C LEU A 303 -10.98 2.74 -10.53
N THR A 304 -11.34 1.62 -11.14
CA THR A 304 -11.42 0.33 -10.43
C THR A 304 -10.11 -0.07 -9.76
N VAL A 305 -8.97 0.44 -10.23
CA VAL A 305 -7.66 0.18 -9.62
C VAL A 305 -7.54 0.78 -8.21
N LEU A 306 -8.35 1.78 -7.86
CA LEU A 306 -8.46 2.28 -6.48
C LEU A 306 -8.96 1.21 -5.50
N MET A 307 -9.65 0.17 -5.99
CA MET A 307 -10.00 -1.00 -5.19
C MET A 307 -8.74 -1.67 -4.61
N PHE A 308 -7.59 -1.60 -5.30
CA PHE A 308 -6.34 -2.12 -4.74
C PHE A 308 -5.92 -1.36 -3.49
N VAL A 309 -6.13 -0.04 -3.43
CA VAL A 309 -5.80 0.78 -2.26
C VAL A 309 -6.74 0.43 -1.10
N LEU A 310 -8.04 0.20 -1.38
CA LEU A 310 -8.98 -0.32 -0.39
C LEU A 310 -8.57 -1.71 0.13
N PHE A 311 -8.12 -2.58 -0.77
CA PHE A 311 -7.58 -3.89 -0.42
C PHE A 311 -6.30 -3.77 0.39
N ALA A 312 -5.37 -2.88 0.03
CA ALA A 312 -4.12 -2.68 0.77
C ALA A 312 -4.40 -2.14 2.18
N GLY A 313 -5.39 -1.25 2.34
CA GLY A 313 -5.87 -0.82 3.64
C GLY A 313 -6.41 -1.98 4.45
N TRP A 314 -7.34 -2.76 3.87
CA TRP A 314 -7.87 -3.96 4.50
C TRP A 314 -6.78 -4.97 4.90
N PHE A 315 -5.87 -5.30 3.98
CA PHE A 315 -4.78 -6.27 4.14
C PHE A 315 -3.80 -5.90 5.26
N ASN A 316 -3.66 -4.60 5.56
CA ASN A 316 -2.78 -4.10 6.61
C ASN A 316 -3.51 -3.77 7.92
N GLY A 317 -4.81 -4.12 8.04
CA GLY A 317 -5.62 -3.77 9.21
C GLY A 317 -5.95 -2.28 9.33
N LYS A 318 -5.75 -1.50 8.26
CA LYS A 318 -6.00 -0.06 8.17
C LYS A 318 -6.98 0.25 7.06
N SER A 319 -8.22 -0.24 7.19
CA SER A 319 -9.28 0.07 6.23
C SER A 319 -9.52 1.58 6.16
N ILE A 320 -9.72 2.10 4.95
CA ILE A 320 -10.00 3.53 4.75
C ILE A 320 -11.35 3.87 5.37
N GLU A 321 -11.36 4.86 6.26
CA GLU A 321 -12.56 5.24 7.00
C GLU A 321 -13.60 5.94 6.11
N ILE A 322 -14.87 5.84 6.50
CA ILE A 322 -15.99 6.49 5.79
C ILE A 322 -15.83 8.01 5.74
N THR A 323 -15.22 8.60 6.76
CA THR A 323 -14.89 10.03 6.86
C THR A 323 -13.87 10.46 5.79
N ASP A 324 -12.92 9.60 5.46
CA ASP A 324 -11.86 9.87 4.49
C ASP A 324 -12.26 9.50 3.05
N MET A 325 -13.36 8.76 2.85
CA MET A 325 -13.83 8.33 1.53
C MET A 325 -14.07 9.47 0.53
N PRO A 326 -14.62 10.65 0.90
CA PRO A 326 -14.73 11.77 -0.02
C PRO A 326 -13.35 12.23 -0.52
N LEU A 327 -12.38 12.38 0.39
CA LEU A 327 -11.03 12.78 0.05
C LEU A 327 -10.34 11.72 -0.83
N PHE A 328 -10.44 10.45 -0.45
CA PHE A 328 -9.97 9.29 -1.22
C PHE A 328 -10.53 9.27 -2.65
N SER A 329 -11.83 9.54 -2.78
CA SER A 329 -12.50 9.53 -4.07
C SER A 329 -11.99 10.64 -4.97
N VAL A 330 -11.89 11.85 -4.43
CA VAL A 330 -11.42 13.02 -5.17
C VAL A 330 -9.95 12.83 -5.56
N SER A 331 -9.06 12.53 -4.61
CA SER A 331 -7.64 12.30 -4.89
C SER A 331 -7.40 11.12 -5.84
N GLY A 332 -8.21 10.06 -5.73
CA GLY A 332 -8.17 8.90 -6.61
C GLY A 332 -8.55 9.22 -8.06
N VAL A 333 -9.66 9.93 -8.29
CA VAL A 333 -10.05 10.35 -9.66
C VAL A 333 -8.97 11.21 -10.28
N PHE A 334 -8.46 12.16 -9.51
CA PHE A 334 -7.47 13.10 -10.02
C PHE A 334 -6.12 12.45 -10.27
N SER A 335 -5.59 11.65 -9.34
CA SER A 335 -4.31 10.94 -9.53
C SER A 335 -4.32 10.05 -10.78
N LEU A 336 -5.48 9.47 -11.13
CA LEU A 336 -5.68 8.62 -12.30
C LEU A 336 -5.84 9.33 -13.65
N PHE A 337 -5.79 10.67 -13.68
CA PHE A 337 -5.42 11.36 -14.93
C PHE A 337 -4.03 10.92 -15.38
N GLY A 338 -3.18 10.56 -14.41
CA GLY A 338 -1.87 10.00 -14.64
C GLY A 338 -1.84 8.54 -15.09
N SER A 339 -0.63 7.98 -15.07
CA SER A 339 -0.47 6.53 -15.20
C SER A 339 -0.85 5.85 -13.90
N VAL A 340 -1.43 4.65 -13.99
CA VAL A 340 -1.81 3.86 -12.81
C VAL A 340 -0.59 3.57 -11.91
N ASN A 341 0.58 3.43 -12.51
CA ASN A 341 1.86 3.20 -11.81
C ASN A 341 2.36 4.43 -11.02
N VAL A 342 1.81 5.62 -11.25
CA VAL A 342 2.10 6.82 -10.46
C VAL A 342 0.99 7.06 -9.45
N ALA A 343 -0.26 6.85 -9.87
CA ALA A 343 -1.43 7.05 -9.02
C ALA A 343 -1.43 6.12 -7.80
N ILE A 344 -1.10 4.84 -7.97
CA ILE A 344 -1.18 3.88 -6.86
C ILE A 344 -0.15 4.15 -5.75
N PRO A 345 1.16 4.34 -6.04
CA PRO A 345 2.11 4.74 -5.01
C PRO A 345 1.68 6.02 -4.28
N PHE A 346 1.21 7.02 -5.02
CA PHE A 346 0.69 8.27 -4.45
C PHE A 346 -0.50 8.02 -3.51
N MET A 347 -1.45 7.16 -3.90
CA MET A 347 -2.60 6.82 -3.06
C MET A 347 -2.20 5.99 -1.85
N LEU A 348 -1.29 5.03 -1.98
CA LEU A 348 -0.77 4.26 -0.85
C LEU A 348 -0.10 5.19 0.18
N ASP A 349 0.76 6.08 -0.29
CA ASP A 349 1.42 7.09 0.54
C ASP A 349 0.40 8.02 1.20
N SER A 350 -0.54 8.58 0.43
CA SER A 350 -1.58 9.49 0.93
C SER A 350 -2.44 8.87 2.04
N PHE A 351 -2.65 7.55 2.03
CA PHE A 351 -3.47 6.84 3.01
C PHE A 351 -2.64 6.03 4.03
N ARG A 352 -1.34 6.32 4.16
CA ARG A 352 -0.41 5.72 5.13
C ARG A 352 -0.33 4.19 5.03
N LEU A 353 -0.37 3.70 3.80
CA LEU A 353 -0.24 2.29 3.49
C LEU A 353 1.19 1.95 3.06
N PRO A 354 1.69 0.74 3.39
CA PRO A 354 3.05 0.35 3.06
C PRO A 354 3.34 0.39 1.56
N ALA A 355 4.49 0.97 1.17
CA ALA A 355 4.86 1.20 -0.23
C ALA A 355 5.15 -0.11 -1.00
N ASP A 356 5.58 -1.16 -0.31
CA ASP A 356 5.78 -2.51 -0.81
C ASP A 356 4.50 -3.15 -1.37
N MET A 357 3.31 -2.68 -0.95
CA MET A 357 2.04 -3.08 -1.56
C MET A 357 1.99 -2.74 -3.06
N PHE A 358 2.79 -1.78 -3.52
CA PHE A 358 2.88 -1.48 -4.95
C PHE A 358 3.46 -2.64 -5.77
N GLU A 359 4.35 -3.46 -5.23
CA GLU A 359 4.88 -4.64 -5.92
C GLU A 359 3.77 -5.67 -6.16
N LEU A 360 2.97 -5.91 -5.12
CA LEU A 360 1.78 -6.78 -5.19
C LEU A 360 0.75 -6.23 -6.20
N PHE A 361 0.59 -4.91 -6.25
CA PHE A 361 -0.24 -4.25 -7.26
C PHE A 361 0.24 -4.57 -8.67
N ILE A 362 1.53 -4.39 -8.97
CA ILE A 362 2.09 -4.64 -10.31
C ILE A 362 1.77 -6.06 -10.77
N ILE A 363 1.98 -7.05 -9.90
CA ILE A 363 1.72 -8.47 -10.20
C ILE A 363 0.24 -8.68 -10.53
N SER A 364 -0.65 -8.17 -9.68
CA SER A 364 -2.09 -8.32 -9.84
C SER A 364 -2.63 -7.59 -11.09
N ASN A 365 -2.03 -6.45 -11.44
CA ASN A 365 -2.44 -5.57 -12.52
C ASN A 365 -2.31 -6.23 -13.91
N VAL A 366 -1.42 -7.21 -14.05
CA VAL A 366 -1.29 -7.98 -15.29
C VAL A 366 -2.59 -8.72 -15.62
N LEU A 367 -3.28 -9.25 -14.60
CA LEU A 367 -4.56 -9.95 -14.75
C LEU A 367 -5.73 -8.96 -14.77
N THR A 368 -5.77 -8.05 -13.79
CA THR A 368 -6.90 -7.11 -13.62
C THR A 368 -6.97 -6.07 -14.75
N GLY A 369 -5.85 -5.73 -15.39
CA GLY A 369 -5.80 -4.78 -16.51
C GLY A 369 -6.67 -5.14 -17.73
N LYS A 370 -6.92 -6.43 -17.97
CA LYS A 370 -7.85 -6.89 -19.03
C LYS A 370 -9.30 -6.57 -18.69
N PHE A 371 -9.67 -6.77 -17.44
CA PHE A 371 -10.99 -6.46 -16.91
C PHE A 371 -11.22 -4.93 -16.81
N ASN A 372 -10.19 -4.18 -16.44
CA ASN A 372 -10.18 -2.71 -16.54
C ASN A 372 -10.56 -2.25 -17.96
N SER A 373 -9.93 -2.82 -18.98
CA SER A 373 -10.20 -2.46 -20.38
C SER A 373 -11.65 -2.76 -20.81
N LEU A 374 -12.23 -3.83 -20.28
CA LEU A 374 -13.65 -4.20 -20.45
C LEU A 374 -14.57 -3.11 -19.89
N VAL A 375 -14.36 -2.72 -18.63
CA VAL A 375 -15.13 -1.67 -17.94
C VAL A 375 -14.99 -0.35 -18.66
N ALA A 376 -13.77 0.00 -19.06
CA ALA A 376 -13.46 1.24 -19.78
C ALA A 376 -14.14 1.31 -21.14
N ALA A 377 -14.10 0.24 -21.96
CA ALA A 377 -14.75 0.22 -23.26
C ALA A 377 -16.27 0.40 -23.14
N MET A 378 -16.90 -0.26 -22.17
CA MET A 378 -18.32 -0.10 -21.88
C MET A 378 -18.66 1.31 -21.39
N GLN A 379 -17.86 1.85 -20.46
CA GLN A 379 -18.05 3.19 -19.93
C GLN A 379 -17.92 4.27 -21.02
N LEU A 380 -16.93 4.19 -21.90
CA LEU A 380 -16.77 5.13 -23.02
C LEU A 380 -17.96 5.09 -23.99
N LEU A 381 -18.42 3.88 -24.35
CA LEU A 381 -19.60 3.73 -25.20
C LEU A 381 -20.82 4.40 -24.56
N ILE A 382 -21.06 4.13 -23.28
CA ILE A 382 -22.21 4.66 -22.55
C ILE A 382 -22.12 6.16 -22.34
N PHE A 383 -20.93 6.67 -22.02
CA PHE A 383 -20.66 8.09 -21.93
C PHE A 383 -21.04 8.81 -23.22
N VAL A 384 -20.58 8.31 -24.37
CA VAL A 384 -20.83 8.97 -25.66
C VAL A 384 -22.29 8.83 -26.10
N LEU A 385 -22.90 7.65 -25.95
CA LEU A 385 -24.33 7.44 -26.24
C LEU A 385 -25.21 8.36 -25.40
N LEU A 386 -24.95 8.44 -24.10
CA LEU A 386 -25.74 9.25 -23.18
C LEU A 386 -25.49 10.74 -23.42
N SER A 387 -24.24 11.16 -23.63
CA SER A 387 -23.90 12.56 -23.91
C SER A 387 -24.57 13.07 -25.19
N VAL A 388 -24.52 12.31 -26.29
CA VAL A 388 -25.20 12.71 -27.53
C VAL A 388 -26.72 12.74 -27.35
N ALA A 389 -27.29 11.75 -26.67
CA ALA A 389 -28.73 11.73 -26.40
C ALA A 389 -29.16 12.94 -25.53
N VAL A 390 -28.37 13.30 -24.51
CA VAL A 390 -28.62 14.48 -23.63
C VAL A 390 -28.47 15.77 -24.41
N ILE A 391 -27.45 15.92 -25.26
CA ILE A 391 -27.24 17.15 -26.04
C ILE A 391 -28.35 17.33 -27.09
N GLN A 392 -28.85 16.23 -27.67
CA GLN A 392 -29.90 16.27 -28.69
C GLN A 392 -31.33 16.26 -28.12
N ASP A 393 -31.49 16.35 -26.79
CA ASP A 393 -32.77 16.32 -26.07
C ASP A 393 -33.62 15.06 -26.38
N GLN A 394 -32.95 13.91 -26.59
CA GLN A 394 -33.58 12.63 -26.88
C GLN A 394 -33.69 11.70 -25.66
N VAL A 395 -33.47 12.25 -24.46
CA VAL A 395 -33.49 11.52 -23.19
C VAL A 395 -34.91 11.46 -22.64
N LYS A 396 -35.30 10.31 -22.08
CA LYS A 396 -36.57 10.16 -21.37
C LYS A 396 -36.28 9.93 -19.90
N ILE A 397 -36.14 11.00 -19.13
CA ILE A 397 -35.94 10.89 -17.69
C ILE A 397 -37.30 10.53 -17.05
N SER A 398 -37.36 9.39 -16.37
CA SER A 398 -38.52 9.05 -15.54
C SER A 398 -38.05 8.64 -14.16
N LEU A 399 -38.53 9.34 -13.14
CA LEU A 399 -38.16 9.10 -11.74
C LEU A 399 -38.35 7.62 -11.35
N GLY A 400 -39.45 7.00 -11.77
CA GLY A 400 -39.74 5.59 -11.49
C GLY A 400 -38.79 4.58 -12.17
N ARG A 401 -38.09 4.92 -13.26
CA ARG A 401 -37.04 4.05 -13.83
C ARG A 401 -35.72 4.21 -13.08
N ILE A 402 -35.39 5.43 -12.67
CA ILE A 402 -34.18 5.73 -11.89
C ILE A 402 -34.26 5.10 -10.51
N VAL A 403 -35.39 5.24 -9.81
CA VAL A 403 -35.59 4.63 -8.49
C VAL A 403 -35.54 3.10 -8.57
N ARG A 404 -36.14 2.49 -9.61
CA ARG A 404 -36.04 1.03 -9.83
C ARG A 404 -34.61 0.60 -10.11
N PHE A 405 -33.84 1.35 -10.90
CA PHE A 405 -32.43 1.09 -11.11
C PHE A 405 -31.64 1.17 -9.80
N ALA A 406 -31.87 2.19 -8.98
CA ALA A 406 -31.19 2.37 -7.69
C ALA A 406 -31.52 1.25 -6.70
N LEU A 407 -32.81 0.96 -6.45
CA LEU A 407 -33.24 -0.08 -5.51
C LEU A 407 -32.77 -1.48 -5.94
N PHE A 408 -32.93 -1.81 -7.22
CA PHE A 408 -32.48 -3.09 -7.75
C PHE A 408 -30.94 -3.18 -7.77
N GLY A 409 -30.27 -2.06 -8.03
CA GLY A 409 -28.81 -1.92 -7.94
C GLY A 409 -28.30 -2.21 -6.54
N ILE A 410 -28.89 -1.60 -5.53
CA ILE A 410 -28.52 -1.82 -4.12
C ILE A 410 -28.74 -3.27 -3.72
N GLY A 411 -29.90 -3.86 -4.02
CA GLY A 411 -30.23 -5.23 -3.60
C GLY A 411 -29.29 -6.27 -4.19
N VAL A 412 -28.98 -6.19 -5.49
CA VAL A 412 -28.09 -7.18 -6.12
C VAL A 412 -26.61 -6.89 -5.81
N SER A 413 -26.20 -5.63 -5.62
CA SER A 413 -24.87 -5.32 -5.08
C SER A 413 -24.69 -5.93 -3.69
N PHE A 414 -25.70 -5.85 -2.82
CA PHE A 414 -25.65 -6.50 -1.50
C PHE A 414 -25.46 -8.01 -1.58
N ILE A 415 -26.21 -8.69 -2.47
CA ILE A 415 -26.09 -10.14 -2.69
C ILE A 415 -24.68 -10.49 -3.19
N ILE A 416 -24.16 -9.72 -4.15
CA ILE A 416 -22.85 -9.97 -4.76
C ILE A 416 -21.72 -9.72 -3.76
N LEU A 417 -21.80 -8.65 -2.98
CA LEU A 417 -20.80 -8.31 -1.96
C LEU A 417 -20.82 -9.34 -0.83
N TYR A 418 -21.99 -9.73 -0.34
CA TYR A 418 -22.11 -10.74 0.72
C TYR A 418 -21.68 -12.13 0.23
N GLY A 419 -22.04 -12.50 -1.00
CA GLY A 419 -21.58 -13.72 -1.65
C GLY A 419 -20.07 -13.73 -1.83
N SER A 420 -19.48 -12.61 -2.28
CA SER A 420 -18.02 -12.46 -2.39
C SER A 420 -17.35 -12.59 -1.02
N ARG A 421 -17.91 -11.95 0.03
CA ARG A 421 -17.40 -12.05 1.40
C ARG A 421 -17.44 -13.49 1.92
N PHE A 422 -18.52 -14.22 1.67
CA PHE A 422 -18.64 -15.62 2.05
C PHE A 422 -17.60 -16.50 1.34
N VAL A 423 -17.45 -16.34 0.02
CA VAL A 423 -16.45 -17.06 -0.77
C VAL A 423 -15.05 -16.75 -0.25
N ASN A 424 -14.72 -15.48 -0.03
CA ASN A 424 -13.44 -15.04 0.52
C ASN A 424 -13.19 -15.63 1.93
N GLY A 425 -14.21 -15.69 2.79
CA GLY A 425 -14.11 -16.26 4.13
C GLY A 425 -13.80 -17.76 4.16
N ILE A 426 -14.27 -18.54 3.19
CA ILE A 426 -13.91 -19.96 3.06
C ILE A 426 -12.42 -20.14 2.75
N PHE A 427 -11.83 -19.23 1.97
CA PHE A 427 -10.45 -19.34 1.51
C PHE A 427 -9.41 -18.88 2.53
N LEU A 428 -9.78 -18.03 3.51
CA LEU A 428 -8.80 -17.43 4.42
C LEU A 428 -8.31 -18.34 5.56
N GLY A 429 -9.06 -19.36 6.00
CA GLY A 429 -8.63 -20.23 7.12
C GLY A 429 -8.39 -19.48 8.45
N ASP A 430 -8.12 -20.20 9.54
CA ASP A 430 -7.89 -19.57 10.87
C ASP A 430 -6.60 -18.72 10.86
N ASP A 431 -6.76 -17.41 11.10
CA ASP A 431 -5.78 -16.32 10.92
C ASP A 431 -4.72 -16.20 12.04
N ASN A 432 -4.47 -17.27 12.81
CA ASN A 432 -3.49 -17.25 13.92
C ASN A 432 -2.00 -17.40 13.50
N LYS A 433 -1.69 -17.29 12.20
CA LYS A 433 -0.37 -17.66 11.67
C LYS A 433 0.72 -16.60 11.83
N ILE A 434 0.37 -15.30 11.87
CA ILE A 434 1.37 -14.22 12.07
C ILE A 434 1.91 -14.23 13.51
N GLY A 435 1.03 -14.49 14.49
CA GLY A 435 1.44 -14.75 15.88
C GLY A 435 2.37 -15.96 15.99
N GLU A 436 2.11 -17.02 15.23
CA GLU A 436 2.99 -18.19 15.17
C GLU A 436 4.36 -17.85 14.59
N GLN A 437 4.44 -16.98 13.56
CA GLN A 437 5.71 -16.53 12.98
C GLN A 437 6.59 -15.76 13.96
N LEU A 438 6.07 -14.75 14.67
CA LEU A 438 6.86 -14.04 15.70
C LEU A 438 7.28 -14.99 16.83
N SER A 439 6.41 -15.92 17.22
CA SER A 439 6.68 -16.90 18.28
C SER A 439 7.71 -17.97 17.91
N THR A 440 8.06 -18.10 16.62
CA THR A 440 9.03 -19.09 16.11
C THR A 440 10.35 -18.48 15.66
N MET A 441 10.48 -17.15 15.71
CA MET A 441 11.75 -16.47 15.39
C MET A 441 12.87 -16.95 16.32
N ARG A 442 14.07 -17.09 15.75
CA ARG A 442 15.28 -17.55 16.46
C ARG A 442 16.44 -16.63 16.12
N VAL A 443 17.41 -16.55 17.04
CA VAL A 443 18.69 -15.88 16.77
C VAL A 443 19.49 -16.75 15.79
N PRO A 444 19.82 -16.28 14.57
CA PRO A 444 20.44 -17.09 13.53
C PRO A 444 21.84 -17.61 13.93
N ASP A 445 22.64 -16.72 14.53
CA ASP A 445 24.02 -17.02 14.89
C ASP A 445 24.20 -16.95 16.42
N LYS A 446 24.03 -18.06 17.12
CA LYS A 446 24.28 -18.12 18.57
C LYS A 446 25.74 -18.42 18.89
N VAL A 447 26.29 -17.71 19.88
CA VAL A 447 27.45 -18.19 20.64
C VAL A 447 26.95 -19.04 21.82
N PRO A 448 27.77 -19.92 22.43
CA PRO A 448 27.35 -20.67 23.61
C PRO A 448 26.84 -19.72 24.70
N GLU A 449 25.64 -20.01 25.20
CA GLU A 449 24.93 -19.15 26.15
C GLU A 449 24.49 -19.87 27.40
N HIS A 450 24.26 -19.10 28.47
CA HIS A 450 23.51 -19.54 29.62
C HIS A 450 22.52 -18.44 30.04
N VAL A 451 21.24 -18.79 30.15
CA VAL A 451 20.16 -17.85 30.47
C VAL A 451 19.67 -18.13 31.88
N TYR A 452 19.80 -17.15 32.77
CA TYR A 452 19.30 -17.25 34.13
C TYR A 452 17.85 -16.75 34.21
N ALA A 453 16.97 -17.49 34.88
CA ALA A 453 15.60 -17.04 35.14
C ALA A 453 15.49 -16.04 36.30
N GLN A 454 16.49 -16.01 37.18
CA GLN A 454 16.60 -15.11 38.33
C GLN A 454 18.06 -14.73 38.55
N ILE A 455 18.31 -13.60 39.21
CA ILE A 455 19.68 -13.19 39.57
C ILE A 455 20.31 -14.29 40.44
N PRO A 456 21.44 -14.90 40.01
CA PRO A 456 22.02 -16.01 40.76
C PRO A 456 22.47 -15.58 42.16
N LYS A 457 22.26 -16.47 43.15
CA LYS A 457 22.63 -16.20 44.56
C LYS A 457 24.11 -15.85 44.73
N SER A 458 24.98 -16.38 43.87
CA SER A 458 26.41 -16.05 43.84
C SER A 458 26.67 -14.56 43.66
N TYR A 459 25.79 -13.82 42.95
CA TYR A 459 25.91 -12.38 42.75
C TYR A 459 25.35 -11.55 43.91
N THR A 460 24.51 -12.13 44.76
CA THR A 460 23.81 -11.37 45.81
C THR A 460 24.68 -10.96 47.02
N GLY A 461 25.96 -11.36 47.05
CA GLY A 461 26.83 -11.26 48.24
C GLY A 461 27.89 -10.15 48.28
N GLY A 462 28.06 -9.30 47.25
CA GLY A 462 29.09 -8.23 47.28
C GLY A 462 29.11 -7.29 46.07
N GLU A 463 29.96 -6.26 46.12
CA GLU A 463 30.28 -5.38 44.98
C GLU A 463 31.39 -6.00 44.13
N TYR A 464 31.15 -6.17 42.82
CA TYR A 464 32.16 -6.65 41.88
C TYR A 464 32.97 -5.50 41.29
N ALA A 465 34.26 -5.74 41.03
CA ALA A 465 35.12 -4.75 40.39
C ALA A 465 34.59 -4.35 39.00
N LEU A 466 34.75 -3.07 38.66
CA LEU A 466 34.40 -2.54 37.35
C LEU A 466 35.16 -3.33 36.27
N THR A 467 34.42 -3.79 35.26
CA THR A 467 34.89 -4.77 34.28
C THR A 467 35.29 -4.07 32.97
N ASN A 468 36.48 -4.37 32.45
CA ASN A 468 36.92 -3.95 31.12
C ASN A 468 36.99 -5.17 30.16
N ILE A 469 37.35 -4.94 28.90
CA ILE A 469 37.41 -6.00 27.89
C ILE A 469 38.38 -7.12 28.28
N GLU A 470 39.54 -6.77 28.84
CA GLU A 470 40.55 -7.76 29.21
C GLU A 470 40.02 -8.71 30.28
N VAL A 471 39.27 -8.18 31.26
CA VAL A 471 38.58 -8.98 32.29
C VAL A 471 37.52 -9.88 31.66
N ILE A 472 36.70 -9.37 30.73
CA ILE A 472 35.67 -10.17 30.02
C ILE A 472 36.33 -11.30 29.23
N LYS A 473 37.38 -11.00 28.46
CA LYS A 473 38.12 -11.97 27.65
C LYS A 473 38.82 -13.02 28.51
N LYS A 474 39.46 -12.60 29.60
CA LYS A 474 40.11 -13.51 30.56
C LYS A 474 39.12 -14.44 31.24
N ARG A 475 37.93 -13.93 31.58
CA ARG A 475 36.83 -14.74 32.14
C ARG A 475 36.20 -15.65 31.09
N GLY A 476 36.29 -15.29 29.80
CA GLY A 476 35.70 -16.02 28.69
C GLY A 476 34.18 -15.89 28.58
N VAL A 477 33.57 -14.96 29.34
CA VAL A 477 32.12 -14.79 29.43
C VAL A 477 31.75 -13.31 29.53
N LEU A 478 30.90 -12.84 28.59
CA LEU A 478 30.21 -11.56 28.65
C LEU A 478 28.89 -11.74 29.41
N ARG A 479 28.67 -10.95 30.47
CA ARG A 479 27.42 -10.98 31.24
C ARG A 479 26.51 -9.84 30.77
N VAL A 480 25.35 -10.19 30.22
CA VAL A 480 24.38 -9.26 29.65
C VAL A 480 23.12 -9.26 30.49
N GLY A 481 22.75 -8.08 31.00
CA GLY A 481 21.47 -7.85 31.64
C GLY A 481 20.35 -7.81 30.60
N TYR A 482 19.24 -8.52 30.83
CA TYR A 482 18.06 -8.49 29.95
C TYR A 482 16.72 -8.31 30.70
N SER A 483 15.70 -7.80 30.01
CA SER A 483 14.31 -7.77 30.46
C SER A 483 13.51 -8.90 29.80
N PRO A 484 12.82 -9.78 30.53
CA PRO A 484 12.26 -11.02 29.97
C PRO A 484 11.04 -10.84 29.06
N THR A 485 10.36 -9.69 29.12
CA THR A 485 9.06 -9.47 28.47
C THR A 485 9.09 -8.21 27.60
N ASN A 486 10.21 -7.86 26.97
CA ASN A 486 10.33 -6.64 26.17
C ASN A 486 10.39 -6.93 24.67
N VAL A 487 9.27 -7.37 24.08
CA VAL A 487 9.14 -7.65 22.65
C VAL A 487 9.24 -6.35 21.84
N PRO A 488 9.99 -6.27 20.72
CA PRO A 488 10.79 -7.32 20.07
C PRO A 488 12.28 -7.35 20.46
N PHE A 489 12.68 -6.66 21.54
CA PHE A 489 14.08 -6.49 21.94
C PHE A 489 14.66 -7.67 22.71
N SER A 490 13.95 -8.18 23.70
CA SER A 490 14.31 -9.35 24.51
C SER A 490 13.06 -10.03 25.06
N PHE A 491 12.82 -11.27 24.61
CA PHE A 491 11.65 -12.05 25.02
C PHE A 491 11.91 -13.55 24.85
N PHE A 492 11.06 -14.37 25.45
CA PHE A 492 11.09 -15.82 25.25
C PHE A 492 10.15 -16.21 24.11
N ASN A 493 10.66 -16.95 23.13
CA ASN A 493 9.85 -17.50 22.05
C ASN A 493 9.06 -18.75 22.50
N ARG A 494 8.28 -19.36 21.61
CA ARG A 494 7.45 -20.55 21.91
C ARG A 494 8.28 -21.76 22.36
N ASP A 495 9.53 -21.85 21.91
CA ASP A 495 10.47 -22.90 22.31
C ASP A 495 11.13 -22.62 23.68
N GLY A 496 10.74 -21.54 24.37
CA GLY A 496 11.34 -21.12 25.64
C GLY A 496 12.76 -20.57 25.50
N GLN A 497 13.17 -20.18 24.30
CA GLN A 497 14.49 -19.60 24.03
C GLN A 497 14.44 -18.08 24.16
N LEU A 498 15.45 -17.50 24.81
CA LEU A 498 15.64 -16.05 24.84
C LEU A 498 16.07 -15.57 23.44
N VAL A 499 15.31 -14.63 22.89
CA VAL A 499 15.45 -14.08 21.54
C VAL A 499 15.11 -12.58 21.51
N GLY A 500 15.37 -11.93 20.38
CA GLY A 500 15.04 -10.53 20.15
C GLY A 500 16.22 -9.73 19.59
N PHE A 501 15.94 -8.49 19.21
CA PHE A 501 16.91 -7.57 18.60
C PHE A 501 18.20 -7.42 19.43
N ASP A 502 18.07 -7.18 20.74
CA ASP A 502 19.22 -6.96 21.60
C ASP A 502 19.91 -8.26 22.01
N ILE A 503 19.18 -9.36 22.04
CA ILE A 503 19.76 -10.69 22.27
C ILE A 503 20.65 -11.07 21.09
N SER A 504 20.21 -10.82 19.86
CA SER A 504 21.03 -10.97 18.66
C SER A 504 22.31 -10.13 18.73
N LEU A 505 22.19 -8.84 19.08
CA LEU A 505 23.35 -7.96 19.19
C LEU A 505 24.28 -8.35 20.34
N ALA A 506 23.76 -8.89 21.44
CA ALA A 506 24.55 -9.44 22.54
C ALA A 506 25.38 -10.66 22.09
N HIS A 507 24.81 -11.57 21.30
CA HIS A 507 25.56 -12.68 20.71
C HIS A 507 26.62 -12.19 19.72
N GLN A 508 26.33 -11.17 18.92
CA GLN A 508 27.33 -10.58 18.02
C GLN A 508 28.48 -9.95 18.79
N LEU A 509 28.19 -9.18 19.84
CA LEU A 509 29.21 -8.59 20.70
C LEU A 509 30.09 -9.67 21.34
N ALA A 510 29.48 -10.73 21.89
CA ALA A 510 30.22 -11.85 22.47
C ALA A 510 31.10 -12.56 21.43
N ARG A 511 30.61 -12.73 20.19
CA ARG A 511 31.38 -13.33 19.09
C ARG A 511 32.58 -12.47 18.69
N ASP A 512 32.40 -11.17 18.53
CA ASP A 512 33.48 -10.23 18.19
C ASP A 512 34.55 -10.17 19.30
N LEU A 513 34.14 -10.41 20.55
CA LEU A 513 35.03 -10.51 21.70
C LEU A 513 35.69 -11.90 21.85
N GLY A 514 35.20 -12.92 21.14
CA GLY A 514 35.66 -14.30 21.24
C GLY A 514 35.26 -15.01 22.54
N VAL A 515 34.11 -14.66 23.12
CA VAL A 515 33.64 -15.15 24.42
C VAL A 515 32.23 -15.76 24.35
N LYS A 516 31.84 -16.46 25.41
CA LYS A 516 30.45 -16.92 25.63
C LYS A 516 29.59 -15.80 26.20
N VAL A 517 28.27 -15.99 26.23
CA VAL A 517 27.33 -15.01 26.83
C VAL A 517 26.54 -15.61 27.99
N GLU A 518 26.38 -14.85 29.07
CA GLU A 518 25.45 -15.15 30.16
C GLU A 518 24.38 -14.07 30.22
N PHE A 519 23.11 -14.47 30.16
CA PHE A 519 21.98 -13.56 30.26
C PHE A 519 21.42 -13.56 31.68
N ILE A 520 21.42 -12.38 32.32
CA ILE A 520 20.98 -12.19 33.70
C ILE A 520 19.75 -11.26 33.70
N PRO A 521 18.62 -11.66 34.29
CA PRO A 521 17.40 -10.88 34.21
C PRO A 521 17.47 -9.67 35.15
N PHE A 522 16.83 -8.57 34.76
CA PHE A 522 16.60 -7.42 35.64
C PHE A 522 15.17 -6.92 35.51
N VAL A 523 14.68 -6.25 36.57
CA VAL A 523 13.45 -5.46 36.53
C VAL A 523 13.84 -4.01 36.26
N ARG A 524 13.19 -3.36 35.29
CA ARG A 524 13.50 -2.01 34.80
C ARG A 524 13.73 -1.01 35.93
N ASP A 525 12.77 -0.89 36.84
CA ASP A 525 12.79 0.06 37.96
C ASP A 525 13.99 -0.13 38.90
N ASN A 526 14.54 -1.34 38.93
CA ASN A 526 15.66 -1.70 39.78
C ASN A 526 16.96 -1.95 39.00
N LEU A 527 17.04 -1.62 37.70
CA LEU A 527 18.23 -1.89 36.86
C LEU A 527 19.54 -1.32 37.45
N ARG A 528 19.46 -0.15 38.09
CA ARG A 528 20.62 0.61 38.59
C ARG A 528 21.44 -0.15 39.62
N ILE A 529 20.77 -0.86 40.53
CA ILE A 529 21.42 -1.55 41.66
C ILE A 529 22.28 -2.73 41.18
N PRO A 530 21.73 -3.76 40.49
CA PRO A 530 22.52 -4.89 40.03
C PRO A 530 23.59 -4.49 39.00
N LEU A 531 23.32 -3.48 38.16
CA LEU A 531 24.30 -2.99 37.19
C LEU A 531 25.51 -2.36 37.89
N ASN A 532 25.29 -1.44 38.84
CA ASN A 532 26.39 -0.77 39.55
C ASN A 532 27.10 -1.69 40.56
N LYS A 533 26.43 -2.73 41.07
CA LYS A 533 27.08 -3.82 41.82
C LYS A 533 27.89 -4.76 40.94
N GLY A 534 27.78 -4.66 39.61
CA GLY A 534 28.55 -5.46 38.65
C GLY A 534 28.03 -6.90 38.49
N TYR A 535 26.74 -7.13 38.69
CA TYR A 535 26.12 -8.45 38.49
C TYR A 535 26.20 -8.86 37.02
N PHE A 536 26.00 -7.90 36.12
CA PHE A 536 26.27 -7.99 34.68
C PHE A 536 27.12 -6.81 34.21
N ASP A 537 27.76 -6.97 33.05
CA ASP A 537 28.71 -5.98 32.50
C ASP A 537 27.98 -4.87 31.75
N VAL A 538 26.93 -5.23 31.01
CA VAL A 538 26.13 -4.34 30.15
C VAL A 538 24.67 -4.78 30.18
N ALA A 539 23.72 -3.84 30.14
CA ALA A 539 22.30 -4.12 29.98
C ALA A 539 21.84 -3.79 28.55
N MET A 540 21.18 -4.75 27.90
CA MET A 540 20.76 -4.69 26.49
C MET A 540 19.32 -5.20 26.35
N SER A 541 18.34 -4.28 26.31
CA SER A 541 16.91 -4.59 26.14
C SER A 541 16.11 -3.34 25.79
N GLY A 542 16.44 -2.56 24.76
CA GLY A 542 15.66 -1.41 24.32
C GLY A 542 15.58 -0.30 25.37
N ILE A 543 16.67 -0.06 26.10
CA ILE A 543 16.65 0.85 27.26
C ILE A 543 16.62 2.29 26.77
N LYS A 544 15.53 3.00 27.05
CA LYS A 544 15.38 4.41 26.72
C LYS A 544 16.47 5.26 27.39
N LEU A 545 17.03 6.21 26.63
CA LEU A 545 17.89 7.26 27.17
C LEU A 545 17.02 8.29 27.89
N ASP A 546 17.20 8.41 29.20
CA ASP A 546 16.51 9.39 30.03
C ASP A 546 17.49 10.27 30.83
N VAL A 547 17.16 11.56 30.97
CA VAL A 547 18.03 12.58 31.58
C VAL A 547 18.35 12.28 33.04
N TYR A 548 17.49 11.55 33.75
CA TYR A 548 17.75 11.17 35.14
C TYR A 548 18.52 9.85 35.24
N ASP A 549 18.28 8.91 34.33
CA ASP A 549 19.07 7.68 34.29
C ASP A 549 20.55 7.96 33.96
N ILE A 550 20.84 8.90 33.06
CA ILE A 550 22.24 9.29 32.75
C ILE A 550 22.98 9.89 33.94
N GLN A 551 22.30 10.34 35.00
CA GLN A 551 22.95 10.79 36.24
C GLN A 551 23.47 9.61 37.07
N HIS A 552 22.83 8.45 36.97
CA HIS A 552 23.06 7.28 37.84
C HIS A 552 23.67 6.07 37.12
N MET A 553 23.65 6.07 35.79
CA MET A 553 24.21 5.05 34.91
C MET A 553 24.87 5.71 33.69
N SER A 554 25.61 4.93 32.91
CA SER A 554 26.27 5.41 31.70
C SER A 554 25.67 4.72 30.47
N PHE A 555 25.23 5.53 29.51
CA PHE A 555 24.59 5.07 28.28
C PHE A 555 25.55 5.19 27.11
N THR A 556 25.52 4.20 26.23
CA THR A 556 26.17 4.31 24.92
C THR A 556 25.52 5.41 24.08
N LYS A 557 26.17 5.71 22.95
CA LYS A 557 25.50 6.38 21.82
C LYS A 557 24.19 5.64 21.49
N PRO A 558 23.16 6.36 21.00
CA PRO A 558 21.90 5.75 20.60
C PRO A 558 22.12 4.55 19.69
N VAL A 559 21.50 3.42 19.99
CA VAL A 559 21.49 2.20 19.16
C VAL A 559 20.32 2.28 18.18
N LEU A 560 19.12 2.61 18.68
CA LEU A 560 17.91 2.84 17.90
C LEU A 560 17.25 4.16 18.30
N GLU A 561 16.49 4.72 17.36
CA GLU A 561 15.49 5.77 17.61
C GLU A 561 14.12 5.12 17.43
N LEU A 562 13.30 5.19 18.49
CA LEU A 562 11.98 4.59 18.56
C LEU A 562 10.91 5.68 18.64
N ASN A 563 9.67 5.30 18.38
CA ASN A 563 8.56 6.24 18.30
C ASN A 563 7.54 5.98 19.41
N LEU A 564 7.19 7.00 20.19
CA LEU A 564 6.19 6.89 21.25
C LEU A 564 4.78 6.78 20.67
N SER A 565 3.99 5.83 21.17
CA SER A 565 2.65 5.49 20.69
C SER A 565 1.72 5.08 21.84
N LEU A 566 0.44 4.92 21.52
CA LEU A 566 -0.55 4.31 22.39
C LEU A 566 -1.02 2.99 21.79
N MET A 567 -1.08 1.95 22.62
CA MET A 567 -1.72 0.69 22.30
C MET A 567 -3.04 0.60 23.05
N ALA A 568 -4.10 0.16 22.38
CA ALA A 568 -5.41 -0.07 22.99
C ALA A 568 -6.15 -1.16 22.21
N MET A 569 -7.32 -1.58 22.71
CA MET A 569 -8.22 -2.43 21.93
C MET A 569 -8.52 -1.77 20.59
N ASP A 570 -8.51 -2.56 19.51
CA ASP A 570 -8.58 -2.03 18.13
C ASP A 570 -9.79 -1.12 17.89
N TYR A 571 -10.95 -1.53 18.41
CA TYR A 571 -12.20 -0.74 18.31
C TYR A 571 -12.16 0.61 19.06
N ARG A 572 -11.21 0.80 19.97
CA ARG A 572 -11.04 2.01 20.80
C ARG A 572 -9.93 2.94 20.32
N LEU A 573 -9.09 2.52 19.37
CA LEU A 573 -7.93 3.32 18.93
C LEU A 573 -8.30 4.74 18.51
N ARG A 574 -9.53 4.94 18.00
CA ARG A 574 -10.08 6.23 17.61
C ARG A 574 -10.26 7.22 18.76
N GLU A 575 -10.43 6.74 19.98
CA GLU A 575 -10.48 7.58 21.19
C GLU A 575 -9.12 8.26 21.44
N PHE A 576 -8.04 7.66 20.90
CA PHE A 576 -6.66 8.02 21.20
C PHE A 576 -5.86 8.53 20.00
N ASP A 577 -6.49 8.74 18.84
CA ASP A 577 -5.79 9.04 17.58
C ASP A 577 -5.24 10.48 17.45
N SER A 578 -5.62 11.36 18.37
CA SER A 578 -5.16 12.74 18.40
C SER A 578 -5.17 13.29 19.82
N MET A 579 -4.28 14.25 20.07
CA MET A 579 -4.22 14.96 21.35
C MET A 579 -5.50 15.74 21.68
N ALA A 580 -6.30 16.10 20.67
CA ALA A 580 -7.59 16.75 20.88
C ALA A 580 -8.59 15.77 21.51
N LYS A 581 -8.73 14.56 20.96
CA LYS A 581 -9.63 13.54 21.51
C LYS A 581 -9.20 13.05 22.89
N LEU A 582 -7.89 12.88 23.10
CA LEU A 582 -7.33 12.58 24.43
C LEU A 582 -7.71 13.61 25.50
N ARG A 583 -8.02 14.86 25.12
CA ARG A 583 -8.47 15.90 26.05
C ARG A 583 -9.97 15.84 26.32
N GLU A 584 -10.76 15.37 25.37
CA GLU A 584 -12.22 15.35 25.41
C GLU A 584 -12.77 14.17 26.24
N HIS A 585 -11.99 13.10 26.39
CA HIS A 585 -12.36 11.96 27.22
C HIS A 585 -12.00 12.18 28.70
N GLU A 586 -12.95 11.91 29.60
CA GLU A 586 -12.76 11.94 31.06
C GLU A 586 -12.71 10.50 31.62
N GLY A 587 -11.90 10.28 32.66
CA GLY A 587 -11.93 9.05 33.45
C GLY A 587 -11.34 7.81 32.78
N PHE A 588 -10.30 7.99 31.96
CA PHE A 588 -9.57 6.87 31.37
C PHE A 588 -8.24 6.61 32.09
N THR A 589 -7.86 5.34 32.16
CA THR A 589 -6.66 4.82 32.81
C THR A 589 -5.59 4.49 31.77
N LEU A 590 -4.53 5.27 31.75
CA LEU A 590 -3.37 5.06 30.88
C LEU A 590 -2.26 4.34 31.65
N ALA A 591 -1.91 3.15 31.18
CA ALA A 591 -0.84 2.34 31.76
C ALA A 591 0.50 2.59 31.05
N THR A 592 1.62 2.32 31.71
CA THR A 592 2.94 2.22 31.07
C THR A 592 3.89 1.32 31.85
N VAL A 593 4.84 0.69 31.14
CA VAL A 593 5.96 -0.04 31.76
C VAL A 593 7.24 0.80 31.72
N GLU A 594 7.48 1.55 30.64
CA GLU A 594 8.78 2.17 30.36
C GLU A 594 8.76 3.70 30.36
N HIS A 595 7.58 4.32 30.37
CA HIS A 595 7.41 5.74 30.14
C HIS A 595 6.74 6.46 31.32
N ILE A 596 7.04 6.01 32.55
CA ILE A 596 6.44 6.52 33.81
C ILE A 596 6.50 8.05 33.88
N ARG A 597 7.60 8.65 33.42
CA ARG A 597 7.81 10.09 33.48
C ARG A 597 7.04 10.87 32.44
N GLU A 598 6.96 10.35 31.22
CA GLU A 598 6.10 10.90 30.19
C GLU A 598 4.65 10.83 30.65
N LEU A 599 4.30 9.74 31.32
CA LEU A 599 2.99 9.52 31.91
C LEU A 599 2.69 10.55 33.03
N ASP A 600 3.64 10.80 33.94
CA ASP A 600 3.53 11.85 34.97
C ASP A 600 3.39 13.26 34.36
N LEU A 601 4.17 13.55 33.31
CA LEU A 601 4.11 14.83 32.59
C LEU A 601 2.79 14.99 31.85
N LEU A 602 2.26 13.90 31.30
CA LEU A 602 0.97 13.87 30.63
C LEU A 602 -0.16 14.10 31.64
N GLN A 603 -0.15 13.43 32.78
CA GLN A 603 -1.12 13.62 33.86
C GLN A 603 -1.14 15.07 34.38
N LYS A 604 0.02 15.72 34.48
CA LYS A 604 0.09 17.15 34.83
C LYS A 604 -0.56 18.07 33.79
N ARG A 605 -0.55 17.67 32.51
CA ARG A 605 -1.17 18.42 31.41
C ARG A 605 -2.65 18.06 31.22
N LEU A 606 -3.01 16.83 31.58
CA LEU A 606 -4.32 16.20 31.42
C LEU A 606 -4.72 15.56 32.75
N PRO A 607 -5.10 16.37 33.76
CA PRO A 607 -5.40 15.88 35.11
C PRO A 607 -6.65 14.98 35.18
N GLN A 608 -7.42 14.91 34.11
CA GLN A 608 -8.58 14.01 33.96
C GLN A 608 -8.21 12.55 33.64
N ILE A 609 -6.91 12.25 33.45
CA ILE A 609 -6.38 10.93 33.11
C ILE A 609 -5.83 10.27 34.37
N ASP A 610 -6.28 9.05 34.64
CA ASP A 610 -5.67 8.18 35.65
C ASP A 610 -4.46 7.48 35.06
N THR A 611 -3.38 7.36 35.82
CA THR A 611 -2.11 6.81 35.33
C THR A 611 -1.64 5.66 36.20
N VAL A 612 -1.18 4.59 35.57
CA VAL A 612 -0.70 3.38 36.27
C VAL A 612 0.65 2.95 35.71
N ALA A 613 1.62 2.74 36.60
CA ALA A 613 2.90 2.12 36.25
C ALA A 613 2.79 0.60 36.45
N LEU A 614 3.01 -0.17 35.39
CA LEU A 614 2.97 -1.62 35.40
C LEU A 614 4.38 -2.19 35.54
N THR A 615 4.47 -3.38 36.12
CA THR A 615 5.75 -4.06 36.29
C THR A 615 6.20 -4.84 35.04
N SER A 616 5.24 -5.24 34.21
CA SER A 616 5.48 -5.96 32.94
C SER A 616 4.37 -5.66 31.94
N TYR A 617 4.65 -5.87 30.66
CA TYR A 617 3.63 -5.72 29.61
C TYR A 617 2.54 -6.79 29.70
N ASP A 618 2.85 -7.99 30.20
CA ASP A 618 1.87 -9.07 30.37
C ASP A 618 0.71 -8.67 31.29
N GLU A 619 0.98 -7.85 32.31
CA GLU A 619 -0.02 -7.32 33.25
C GLU A 619 -1.14 -6.56 32.53
N PHE A 620 -0.79 -5.77 31.50
CA PHE A 620 -1.75 -5.03 30.68
C PHE A 620 -2.72 -5.96 29.90
N PHE A 621 -2.24 -7.11 29.45
CA PHE A 621 -3.04 -8.04 28.64
C PHE A 621 -3.85 -9.02 29.50
N GLN A 622 -3.42 -9.28 30.74
CA GLN A 622 -4.13 -10.16 31.69
C GLN A 622 -5.37 -9.49 32.29
N GLU A 623 -5.34 -8.16 32.47
CA GLU A 623 -6.45 -7.37 33.04
C GLU A 623 -6.99 -6.34 32.02
N PRO A 624 -7.58 -6.77 30.89
CA PRO A 624 -7.97 -5.89 29.79
C PRO A 624 -9.05 -4.85 30.14
N GLU A 625 -9.78 -5.05 31.23
CA GLU A 625 -10.81 -4.12 31.71
C GLU A 625 -10.26 -3.09 32.72
N ALA A 626 -9.05 -3.32 33.25
CA ALA A 626 -8.44 -2.42 34.24
C ALA A 626 -7.76 -1.20 33.60
N TYR A 627 -7.41 -1.28 32.32
CA TYR A 627 -6.64 -0.27 31.60
C TYR A 627 -7.26 0.05 30.25
N ASP A 628 -7.31 1.32 29.90
CA ASP A 628 -7.90 1.78 28.64
C ASP A 628 -6.89 1.78 27.49
N ALA A 629 -5.65 2.19 27.79
CA ALA A 629 -4.56 2.23 26.83
C ALA A 629 -3.20 2.02 27.53
N LEU A 630 -2.20 1.66 26.73
CA LEU A 630 -0.81 1.45 27.14
C LEU A 630 0.08 2.42 26.37
N LEU A 631 0.84 3.24 27.10
CA LEU A 631 1.89 4.08 26.55
C LEU A 631 3.15 3.23 26.31
N ILE A 632 3.50 3.05 25.04
CA ILE A 632 4.54 2.13 24.56
C ILE A 632 5.21 2.65 23.28
N SER A 633 6.40 2.16 22.95
CA SER A 633 6.99 2.38 21.61
C SER A 633 6.12 1.75 20.52
N ALA A 634 6.02 2.38 19.34
CA ALA A 634 5.27 1.86 18.21
C ALA A 634 5.80 0.49 17.78
N GLU A 635 7.12 0.35 17.72
CA GLU A 635 7.81 -0.90 17.36
C GLU A 635 7.42 -2.04 18.31
N SER A 636 7.38 -1.77 19.62
CA SER A 636 6.98 -2.75 20.64
C SER A 636 5.48 -3.00 20.61
N GLY A 637 4.67 -1.96 20.44
CA GLY A 637 3.22 -2.07 20.30
C GLY A 637 2.82 -2.95 19.13
N TYR A 638 3.38 -2.74 17.93
CA TYR A 638 3.05 -3.58 16.77
C TYR A 638 3.54 -5.03 16.97
N ALA A 639 4.66 -5.24 17.66
CA ALA A 639 5.10 -6.59 17.99
C ALA A 639 4.16 -7.27 19.01
N TRP A 640 3.64 -6.53 19.99
CA TRP A 640 2.66 -7.03 20.94
C TRP A 640 1.28 -7.26 20.33
N SER A 641 0.83 -6.46 19.36
CA SER A 641 -0.44 -6.72 18.66
C SER A 641 -0.38 -8.02 17.88
N ILE A 642 0.79 -8.44 17.39
CA ILE A 642 0.99 -9.77 16.78
C ILE A 642 0.71 -10.90 17.77
N LEU A 643 1.08 -10.73 19.04
CA LEU A 643 0.81 -11.70 20.12
C LEU A 643 -0.61 -11.56 20.68
N HIS A 644 -1.22 -10.37 20.55
CA HIS A 644 -2.56 -10.05 21.03
C HIS A 644 -3.39 -9.32 19.94
N PRO A 645 -3.93 -10.06 18.94
CA PRO A 645 -4.56 -9.46 17.74
C PRO A 645 -5.77 -8.56 17.97
N ARG A 646 -6.35 -8.57 19.18
CA ARG A 646 -7.46 -7.68 19.56
C ARG A 646 -7.01 -6.24 19.85
N TYR A 647 -5.70 -6.01 19.96
CA TYR A 647 -5.10 -4.71 20.22
C TYR A 647 -4.47 -4.16 18.96
N GLY A 648 -4.46 -2.84 18.82
CA GLY A 648 -3.68 -2.15 17.80
C GLY A 648 -2.92 -0.97 18.37
N VAL A 649 -2.31 -0.18 17.48
CA VAL A 649 -1.37 0.88 17.85
C VAL A 649 -1.70 2.16 17.09
N VAL A 650 -1.76 3.26 17.82
CA VAL A 650 -1.99 4.60 17.29
C VAL A 650 -0.92 5.58 17.75
N LEU A 651 -0.59 6.54 16.89
CA LEU A 651 0.38 7.60 17.18
C LEU A 651 -0.37 8.94 17.29
N PRO A 652 -0.66 9.43 18.51
CA PRO A 652 -1.50 10.61 18.72
C PRO A 652 -0.85 11.93 18.28
N THR A 653 0.46 11.93 18.04
CA THR A 653 1.23 13.10 17.59
C THR A 653 2.42 12.66 16.73
N GLN A 654 2.65 13.39 15.64
CA GLN A 654 3.66 13.08 14.61
C GLN A 654 4.95 13.91 14.75
N GLN A 655 5.00 14.88 15.67
CA GLN A 655 6.18 15.72 15.91
C GLN A 655 6.67 15.54 17.36
N GLY A 656 7.98 15.28 17.52
CA GLY A 656 8.63 15.27 18.83
C GLY A 656 8.39 14.04 19.70
N ASN A 657 7.83 12.96 19.15
CA ASN A 657 7.56 11.70 19.86
C ASN A 657 8.68 10.65 19.74
N GLN A 658 9.84 11.01 19.19
CA GLN A 658 10.97 10.09 19.09
C GLN A 658 11.81 10.08 20.36
N PHE A 659 12.26 8.89 20.75
CA PHE A 659 13.21 8.72 21.84
C PHE A 659 14.31 7.73 21.45
N ALA A 660 15.52 8.01 21.92
CA ALA A 660 16.65 7.14 21.69
C ALA A 660 16.68 5.99 22.71
N THR A 661 17.14 4.83 22.28
CA THR A 661 17.54 3.73 23.17
C THR A 661 19.04 3.46 23.06
N GLY A 662 19.62 2.88 24.11
CA GLY A 662 21.04 2.58 24.16
C GLY A 662 21.38 1.50 25.18
N TYR A 663 22.62 1.05 25.14
CA TYR A 663 23.12 0.07 26.09
C TYR A 663 23.68 0.75 27.31
N VAL A 664 23.50 0.09 28.45
CA VAL A 664 23.75 0.72 29.75
C VAL A 664 24.84 -0.05 30.47
N VAL A 665 25.85 0.67 30.93
CA VAL A 665 26.92 0.15 31.77
C VAL A 665 26.93 0.85 33.12
N ALA A 666 27.61 0.25 34.11
CA ALA A 666 27.80 0.87 35.42
C ALA A 666 28.35 2.29 35.28
N LYS A 667 27.89 3.23 36.11
CA LYS A 667 28.17 4.67 35.97
C LYS A 667 29.66 4.99 35.86
N ARG A 668 30.49 4.24 36.57
CA ARG A 668 31.94 4.45 36.67
C ARG A 668 32.74 3.69 35.58
N ASN A 669 32.09 2.92 34.71
CA ASN A 669 32.75 2.05 33.74
C ASN A 669 32.94 2.73 32.36
N THR A 670 33.79 3.76 32.33
CA THR A 670 34.05 4.54 31.11
C THR A 670 34.78 3.74 30.04
N ASP A 671 35.63 2.78 30.43
CA ASP A 671 36.40 1.98 29.48
C ASP A 671 35.49 1.07 28.63
N LEU A 672 34.58 0.34 29.29
CA LEU A 672 33.61 -0.49 28.59
C LEU A 672 32.65 0.37 27.74
N LEU A 673 32.23 1.52 28.26
CA LEU A 673 31.40 2.47 27.53
C LEU A 673 32.04 2.92 26.21
N ASN A 674 33.31 3.31 26.26
CA ASN A 674 34.04 3.78 25.08
C ASN A 674 34.22 2.66 24.05
N MET A 675 34.48 1.43 24.48
CA MET A 675 34.50 0.29 23.58
C MET A 675 33.15 0.07 22.93
N LEU A 676 32.06 0.03 23.70
CA LEU A 676 30.72 -0.21 23.17
C LEU A 676 30.32 0.89 22.17
N ASN A 677 30.68 2.15 22.43
CA ASN A 677 30.46 3.25 21.50
C ASN A 677 31.20 3.05 20.17
N SER A 678 32.44 2.58 20.22
CA SER A 678 33.23 2.26 19.02
C SER A 678 32.62 1.06 18.29
N TRP A 679 32.23 0.02 19.02
CA TRP A 679 31.58 -1.17 18.48
C TRP A 679 30.25 -0.84 17.78
N ILE A 680 29.37 -0.07 18.42
CA ILE A 680 28.11 0.41 17.81
C ILE A 680 28.38 1.21 16.54
N THR A 681 29.42 2.05 16.54
CA THR A 681 29.80 2.84 15.36
C THR A 681 30.17 1.93 14.19
N VAL A 682 30.97 0.88 14.44
CA VAL A 682 31.35 -0.12 13.42
C VAL A 682 30.13 -0.92 12.94
N LYS A 683 29.30 -1.42 13.86
CA LYS A 683 28.09 -2.20 13.51
C LYS A 683 27.06 -1.41 12.75
N ARG A 684 26.94 -0.10 13.03
CA ARG A 684 26.12 0.81 12.24
C ARG A 684 26.70 0.99 10.83
N ALA A 685 28.00 1.24 10.71
CA ALA A 685 28.66 1.48 9.42
C ALA A 685 28.58 0.26 8.48
N ASN A 686 28.64 -0.96 9.04
CA ASN A 686 28.54 -2.20 8.27
C ASN A 686 27.08 -2.61 7.97
N GLY A 687 26.09 -1.91 8.51
CA GLY A 687 24.67 -2.25 8.34
C GLY A 687 24.16 -3.39 9.24
N ASP A 688 24.95 -3.88 10.19
CA ASP A 688 24.56 -5.00 11.08
C ASP A 688 23.35 -4.62 11.95
N ILE A 689 23.37 -3.43 12.56
CA ILE A 689 22.25 -2.90 13.36
C ILE A 689 20.98 -2.79 12.51
N GLN A 690 21.14 -2.31 11.27
CA GLN A 690 20.05 -2.15 10.32
C GLN A 690 19.44 -3.50 9.92
N SER A 691 20.29 -4.49 9.65
CA SER A 691 19.89 -5.86 9.34
C SER A 691 19.11 -6.50 10.49
N GLN A 692 19.57 -6.33 11.74
CA GLN A 692 18.83 -6.83 12.92
C GLN A 692 17.51 -6.09 13.11
N TYR A 693 17.46 -4.78 12.84
CA TYR A 693 16.21 -4.00 12.90
C TYR A 693 15.21 -4.52 11.87
N ASP A 694 15.64 -4.73 10.63
CA ASP A 694 14.79 -5.24 9.57
C ASP A 694 14.30 -6.67 9.90
N PHE A 695 15.14 -7.50 10.53
CA PHE A 695 14.77 -8.86 10.95
C PHE A 695 13.72 -8.87 12.07
N TRP A 696 13.99 -8.20 13.20
CA TRP A 696 13.19 -8.31 14.42
C TRP A 696 12.02 -7.34 14.51
N ILE A 697 12.14 -6.16 13.90
CA ILE A 697 11.14 -5.08 14.06
C ILE A 697 10.25 -4.98 12.81
N LEU A 698 10.84 -5.14 11.61
CA LEU A 698 10.06 -5.13 10.35
C LEU A 698 9.59 -6.53 9.91
N GLY A 699 9.87 -7.57 10.70
CA GLY A 699 9.46 -8.95 10.39
C GLY A 699 10.26 -9.64 9.28
N GLY A 700 11.42 -9.10 8.89
CA GLY A 700 12.27 -9.70 7.86
C GLY A 700 12.80 -11.09 8.22
N GLY A 701 12.76 -11.47 9.50
CA GLY A 701 13.10 -12.82 9.98
C GLY A 701 11.94 -13.80 10.13
N ALA A 702 10.69 -13.32 10.05
CA ALA A 702 9.50 -14.15 10.01
C ALA A 702 9.29 -14.77 8.61
N VAL A 703 9.85 -14.13 7.60
CA VAL A 703 9.95 -14.65 6.24
C VAL A 703 11.32 -15.30 6.12
N ASP A 704 11.40 -16.64 6.23
CA ASP A 704 12.55 -17.32 5.63
C ASP A 704 12.63 -16.79 4.19
N LYS A 705 13.68 -16.05 3.84
CA LYS A 705 14.01 -15.75 2.45
C LYS A 705 14.45 -17.05 1.79
N LYS A 706 13.50 -17.98 1.64
CA LYS A 706 13.67 -19.13 0.79
C LYS A 706 13.85 -18.54 -0.61
N PRO A 707 14.89 -18.96 -1.34
CA PRO A 707 15.04 -18.51 -2.71
C PRO A 707 13.74 -18.82 -3.47
N ARG A 708 13.37 -18.04 -4.51
CA ARG A 708 12.06 -18.18 -5.18
C ARG A 708 11.73 -19.65 -5.43
N TRP A 709 10.53 -20.10 -5.05
CA TRP A 709 10.15 -21.51 -5.23
C TRP A 709 10.23 -21.85 -6.72
N SER A 710 10.90 -22.96 -7.03
CA SER A 710 11.08 -23.39 -8.41
C SER A 710 11.04 -24.90 -8.57
N VAL A 711 10.49 -25.36 -9.69
CA VAL A 711 10.47 -26.78 -10.04
C VAL A 711 11.90 -27.32 -10.16
N ILE A 712 12.82 -26.54 -10.75
CA ILE A 712 14.19 -27.00 -10.99
C ILE A 712 14.97 -27.24 -9.68
N ARG A 713 14.76 -26.42 -8.65
CA ARG A 713 15.44 -26.54 -7.35
C ARG A 713 14.65 -27.39 -6.35
N ASP A 714 13.38 -27.09 -6.14
CA ASP A 714 12.59 -27.65 -5.02
C ASP A 714 11.88 -28.97 -5.36
N LEU A 715 11.65 -29.26 -6.64
CA LEU A 715 11.00 -30.51 -7.07
C LEU A 715 11.98 -31.47 -7.75
N LEU A 716 12.87 -30.95 -8.60
CA LEU A 716 13.82 -31.75 -9.38
C LEU A 716 15.22 -31.82 -8.75
N HIS A 717 15.56 -30.90 -7.84
CA HIS A 717 16.88 -30.81 -7.19
C HIS A 717 18.06 -30.76 -8.19
N TRP A 718 17.88 -30.11 -9.34
CA TRP A 718 18.91 -29.98 -10.39
C TRP A 718 19.87 -28.82 -10.15
N VAL A 719 19.51 -27.89 -9.28
CA VAL A 719 20.30 -26.72 -8.88
C VAL A 719 20.12 -26.57 -7.36
N GLU A 720 21.13 -26.00 -6.69
CA GLU A 720 21.11 -25.74 -5.23
C GLU A 720 20.20 -24.59 -4.82
#